data_AF-A0A2S9YY60-F1
#
_entry.id   AF-A0A2S9YY60-F1
#
_cell.length_a   1.000
_cell.length_b   1.000
_cell.length_c   1.000
_cell.angle_alpha   90.00
_cell.angle_beta   90.00
_cell.angle_gamma   90.00
#
_symmetry.space_group_name_H-M   'P 1'
#
loop_
_entity.id
_entity.type
_entity.pdbx_description
1 polymer ?
#
loop_
_entity_poly.entity_id
_entity_poly.type
_entity_poly.pdbx_seq_one_letter_code
_entity_poly.pdbx_strand_id
1 'polypeptide(L)'
;MRHVALTLASLTALTVACGDSAADGDTLGTEGGVVTLDGSGTGDEQSTGDGDGDPGDGDGDACTNPCGDDCCAANEACDQDTLECVLDCGDTDPCGAAPGECCSAGQICYVGQCVMPGGPCAELGCATQTESDCEEDEICDGDLGLCVPDLADETCTFMPEPGVFDPVPRWSWGVRKPRNCMADSDCQKEEICDNGSCAVTWPHHVPGDDDYPAHHQAMASPMVADLDGDCIPEVIFNSYEPSSWQDNGILRAVHGDTGEKLWSLGDPAWRSDGSAIPAIGDIDYDGDLEIINVSADQHLHLIDHQGNPIWKTANVLAANLVSGAPALANFDLLGDAEIAHGREIYASDGSLLWGGNGGLGTNSAYATLSCVADLDGDLRPELIGGGTAYTFTGTVGVDFTGSTMWQSGGDGYCGVADFQLDGIPEVVVVRGGNIVILDGPTGAQLATFAIPGGGSGGAPNIADFDGDGFPDIGSAGGSRYVVVQFDGVDTMTKLWDAVTKDVSSNRTGSSVFDFDGDGRSEVIYADEWYLRIYPGVEPDCALNPVGPSCDQNMTDAEILFIDITSSGTRVEYPVVADVDGDFKAELVVSTNNNFSQGNIGDAGIEVFEDRLDNWVGTLPIWNQHTYHVTNVDAAGQIPVVESNNWEFPMSKPYNSYRRNSQGGIDGCAPDLVAQDLEVVGMCIDDLELSVRICNQGCLGVGPGVDVTFSEADAGVLGTVQTTQAIPAGGCVKALLSVPLPGAAPFDVSVSVDDDGMGGDAFNECIEDNNEFGPVELCPTIG
;
A
#
# COMPACT_ATOMS: atom_id res chain seq x y z
N MET A 1 9.12 -5.79 50.63
CA MET A 1 9.17 -4.75 51.70
C MET A 1 10.02 -3.58 51.22
N ARG A 2 9.40 -2.64 50.49
CA ARG A 2 9.74 -1.22 50.40
C ARG A 2 8.63 -0.56 49.57
N HIS A 3 7.81 0.23 50.24
CA HIS A 3 6.73 1.05 49.67
C HIS A 3 7.28 2.42 49.26
N VAL A 4 6.80 2.94 48.14
CA VAL A 4 6.76 4.38 47.79
C VAL A 4 5.50 4.52 46.91
N ALA A 5 4.32 4.88 47.40
CA ALA A 5 3.82 6.16 47.93
C ALA A 5 3.67 7.25 46.85
N LEU A 6 2.46 7.27 46.28
CA LEU A 6 1.81 8.28 45.44
C LEU A 6 1.78 9.67 46.12
N THR A 7 1.98 10.73 45.33
CA THR A 7 1.53 12.10 45.71
C THR A 7 1.05 12.86 44.49
N LEU A 8 -0.27 13.14 44.47
CA LEU A 8 -0.93 14.13 43.63
C LEU A 8 -0.46 15.55 43.98
N ALA A 9 -0.30 16.41 42.97
CA ALA A 9 -0.34 17.86 43.15
C ALA A 9 -1.08 18.51 41.97
N SER A 10 -2.26 19.05 42.27
CA SER A 10 -3.03 19.97 41.42
C SER A 10 -2.30 21.30 41.26
N LEU A 11 -2.32 21.90 40.05
CA LEU A 11 -1.99 23.31 39.87
C LEU A 11 -3.12 24.05 39.13
N THR A 12 -3.71 24.98 39.85
CA THR A 12 -4.74 25.93 39.43
C THR A 12 -4.18 27.06 38.57
N ALA A 13 -5.01 27.44 37.60
CA ALA A 13 -4.91 28.60 36.70
C ALA A 13 -4.56 29.93 37.38
N LEU A 14 -3.81 30.77 36.66
CA LEU A 14 -3.74 32.21 36.87
C LEU A 14 -4.06 32.94 35.56
N THR A 15 -5.07 33.79 35.64
CA THR A 15 -5.58 34.68 34.60
C THR A 15 -4.77 35.98 34.51
N VAL A 16 -4.55 36.49 33.30
CA VAL A 16 -4.37 37.93 33.06
C VAL A 16 -5.24 38.34 31.87
N ALA A 17 -5.92 39.46 32.07
CA ALA A 17 -7.10 39.93 31.37
C ALA A 17 -6.81 40.80 30.14
N CYS A 18 -7.86 40.90 29.33
CA CYS A 18 -8.08 41.69 28.12
C CYS A 18 -7.87 43.21 28.26
N GLY A 19 -7.73 43.86 27.09
CA GLY A 19 -8.00 45.28 26.91
C GLY A 19 -8.12 45.66 25.42
N ASP A 20 -9.36 45.72 24.94
CA ASP A 20 -9.83 46.18 23.62
C ASP A 20 -9.32 47.58 23.22
N SER A 21 -9.29 47.87 21.90
CA SER A 21 -10.14 48.92 21.29
C SER A 21 -9.98 49.05 19.77
N ALA A 22 -11.08 49.45 19.15
CA ALA A 22 -11.41 49.44 17.74
C ALA A 22 -10.89 50.63 16.91
N ALA A 23 -10.82 50.37 15.59
CA ALA A 23 -11.32 51.14 14.44
C ALA A 23 -10.84 52.58 14.11
N ASP A 24 -10.88 52.79 12.79
CA ASP A 24 -11.00 54.02 11.98
C ASP A 24 -9.75 54.82 11.58
N GLY A 25 -9.64 55.04 10.26
CA GLY A 25 -9.68 56.41 9.75
C GLY A 25 -8.45 56.91 8.99
N ASP A 26 -8.63 57.04 7.69
CA ASP A 26 -7.77 57.62 6.66
C ASP A 26 -7.35 59.10 6.89
N THR A 27 -6.30 59.51 6.15
CA THR A 27 -5.91 60.85 5.65
C THR A 27 -4.86 61.75 6.35
N LEU A 28 -3.90 62.17 5.50
CA LEU A 28 -3.22 63.49 5.36
C LEU A 28 -2.12 63.96 6.35
N GLY A 29 -0.86 63.87 5.90
CA GLY A 29 -0.10 65.00 5.32
C GLY A 29 0.58 66.06 6.22
N THR A 30 1.84 66.34 5.85
CA THR A 30 2.67 67.57 6.02
C THR A 30 3.34 67.82 7.38
N GLU A 31 4.52 68.42 7.52
CA GLU A 31 5.71 68.70 6.69
C GLU A 31 6.79 69.28 7.65
N GLY A 32 8.06 69.19 7.28
CA GLY A 32 9.15 69.96 7.89
C GLY A 32 10.45 69.84 7.08
N GLY A 33 10.70 70.78 6.16
CA GLY A 33 11.93 70.88 5.35
C GLY A 33 13.14 71.46 6.11
N VAL A 34 14.23 71.97 5.51
CA VAL A 34 14.58 72.50 4.16
C VAL A 34 16.14 72.54 4.13
N VAL A 35 16.91 72.37 3.02
CA VAL A 35 17.56 73.43 2.19
C VAL A 35 18.66 72.88 1.21
N THR A 36 18.36 72.92 -0.11
CA THR A 36 19.12 73.37 -1.34
C THR A 36 20.43 72.69 -1.82
N LEU A 37 20.88 72.76 -3.09
CA LEU A 37 20.37 72.85 -4.49
C LEU A 37 21.59 73.14 -5.42
N ASP A 38 21.68 72.41 -6.55
CA ASP A 38 22.12 72.76 -7.92
C ASP A 38 23.46 73.39 -8.35
N GLY A 39 23.95 72.88 -9.50
CA GLY A 39 24.92 73.51 -10.41
C GLY A 39 25.33 72.60 -11.60
N SER A 40 24.92 72.96 -12.82
CA SER A 40 25.05 72.24 -14.10
C SER A 40 26.39 72.45 -14.85
N GLY A 41 26.69 71.59 -15.84
CA GLY A 41 27.82 71.74 -16.78
C GLY A 41 27.78 70.82 -18.02
N THR A 42 27.18 71.33 -19.09
CA THR A 42 27.35 71.14 -20.56
C THR A 42 28.29 70.08 -21.16
N GLY A 43 27.83 69.47 -22.26
CA GLY A 43 28.61 68.63 -23.20
C GLY A 43 29.05 69.31 -24.52
N ASP A 44 29.67 68.45 -25.33
CA ASP A 44 30.03 68.46 -26.76
C ASP A 44 31.17 69.36 -27.29
N GLU A 45 32.22 68.71 -27.83
CA GLU A 45 32.60 68.74 -29.27
C GLU A 45 33.97 68.06 -29.48
N GLN A 46 34.06 67.00 -30.30
CA GLN A 46 34.73 66.98 -31.61
C GLN A 46 34.98 65.57 -32.17
N SER A 47 35.00 65.54 -33.50
CA SER A 47 34.88 64.40 -34.41
C SER A 47 36.20 64.06 -35.11
N THR A 48 36.22 62.86 -35.73
CA THR A 48 37.02 62.35 -36.85
C THR A 48 38.33 61.61 -36.57
N GLY A 49 38.45 60.42 -37.19
CA GLY A 49 39.73 59.80 -37.53
C GLY A 49 39.65 58.28 -37.75
N ASP A 50 39.40 57.86 -39.00
CA ASP A 50 39.54 56.49 -39.50
C ASP A 50 40.95 55.92 -39.25
N GLY A 51 41.06 54.60 -39.05
CA GLY A 51 42.33 53.91 -38.86
C GLY A 51 42.21 52.39 -38.81
N ASP A 52 42.03 51.80 -39.98
CA ASP A 52 42.34 50.42 -40.36
C ASP A 52 43.77 50.01 -39.90
N GLY A 53 43.85 48.91 -39.14
CA GLY A 53 45.10 48.35 -38.62
C GLY A 53 44.94 46.95 -38.02
N ASP A 54 45.11 45.94 -38.87
CA ASP A 54 45.46 44.54 -38.57
C ASP A 54 46.88 44.45 -37.94
N PRO A 55 47.34 43.29 -37.44
CA PRO A 55 47.32 42.83 -36.05
C PRO A 55 48.72 42.87 -35.40
N GLY A 56 48.78 42.77 -34.08
CA GLY A 56 49.99 42.31 -33.39
C GLY A 56 50.63 43.29 -32.42
N ASP A 57 50.17 43.22 -31.18
CA ASP A 57 50.96 43.38 -29.98
C ASP A 57 50.64 42.23 -29.02
N GLY A 58 51.53 41.25 -29.03
CA GLY A 58 51.53 40.11 -28.11
C GLY A 58 51.94 40.56 -26.72
N ASP A 59 50.99 41.15 -26.01
CA ASP A 59 51.03 41.38 -24.57
C ASP A 59 50.03 40.44 -23.85
N GLY A 60 49.75 39.27 -24.46
CA GLY A 60 49.04 38.21 -23.77
C GLY A 60 49.87 37.76 -22.57
N ASP A 61 49.30 37.87 -21.38
CA ASP A 61 49.75 37.07 -20.24
C ASP A 61 50.01 35.66 -20.77
N ALA A 62 51.25 35.17 -20.60
CA ALA A 62 51.65 33.89 -21.16
C ALA A 62 50.69 32.84 -20.59
N CYS A 63 49.79 32.35 -21.45
CA CYS A 63 48.77 31.44 -21.01
C CYS A 63 49.44 30.18 -20.47
N THR A 64 49.38 30.01 -19.15
CA THR A 64 50.02 28.89 -18.46
C THR A 64 49.24 27.58 -18.63
N ASN A 65 47.94 27.66 -18.94
CA ASN A 65 47.08 26.51 -19.20
C ASN A 65 46.15 26.78 -20.40
N PRO A 66 46.66 26.68 -21.64
CA PRO A 66 45.87 26.95 -22.85
C PRO A 66 44.86 25.83 -23.11
N CYS A 67 43.63 26.20 -23.47
CA CYS A 67 42.55 25.28 -23.80
C CYS A 67 41.73 25.83 -24.98
N GLY A 68 41.82 25.16 -26.14
CA GLY A 68 41.26 25.71 -27.37
C GLY A 68 41.81 27.11 -27.69
N ASP A 69 40.89 28.07 -27.88
CA ASP A 69 41.19 29.49 -28.10
C ASP A 69 41.30 30.30 -26.78
N ASP A 70 40.99 29.68 -25.63
CA ASP A 70 40.94 30.29 -24.30
C ASP A 70 42.12 29.90 -23.38
N CYS A 71 42.20 30.58 -22.23
CA CYS A 71 43.22 30.34 -21.23
C CYS A 71 42.60 30.10 -19.85
N CYS A 72 42.79 28.89 -19.30
CA CYS A 72 42.14 28.49 -18.06
C CYS A 72 42.70 29.22 -16.84
N ALA A 73 41.83 29.49 -15.88
CA ALA A 73 42.21 30.06 -14.59
C ALA A 73 43.11 29.09 -13.80
N ALA A 74 43.75 29.59 -12.73
CA ALA A 74 44.71 28.80 -11.96
C ALA A 74 44.09 27.59 -11.21
N ASN A 75 42.77 27.55 -11.09
CA ASN A 75 41.97 26.47 -10.50
C ASN A 75 41.19 25.68 -11.57
N GLU A 76 41.49 25.90 -12.84
CA GLU A 76 40.84 25.23 -13.96
C GLU A 76 41.88 24.42 -14.75
N ALA A 77 41.48 23.23 -15.17
CA ALA A 77 42.21 22.39 -16.10
C ALA A 77 41.59 22.56 -17.48
N CYS A 78 42.43 22.45 -18.50
CA CYS A 78 41.89 22.25 -19.84
C CYS A 78 41.38 20.82 -19.92
N ASP A 79 40.06 20.67 -20.04
CA ASP A 79 39.48 19.41 -20.46
C ASP A 79 39.97 19.15 -21.89
N GLN A 80 40.72 18.07 -22.06
CA GLN A 80 41.34 17.77 -23.35
C GLN A 80 40.35 17.22 -24.37
N ASP A 81 39.15 16.87 -23.93
CA ASP A 81 38.10 16.29 -24.76
C ASP A 81 37.09 17.38 -25.21
N THR A 82 36.73 18.33 -24.33
CA THR A 82 35.84 19.46 -24.68
C THR A 82 36.58 20.72 -25.14
N LEU A 83 37.89 20.83 -24.86
CA LEU A 83 38.69 22.04 -25.06
C LEU A 83 38.14 23.28 -24.33
N GLU A 84 37.34 23.05 -23.28
CA GLU A 84 36.86 24.08 -22.37
C GLU A 84 37.64 24.08 -21.05
N CYS A 85 37.65 25.23 -20.39
CA CYS A 85 38.25 25.37 -19.07
C CYS A 85 37.27 24.90 -18.01
N VAL A 86 37.52 23.70 -17.48
CA VAL A 86 36.73 23.09 -16.41
C VAL A 86 37.47 23.19 -15.08
N LEU A 87 36.75 23.13 -13.96
CA LEU A 87 37.35 23.18 -12.64
C LEU A 87 38.31 21.98 -12.45
N ASP A 88 39.56 22.24 -12.04
CA ASP A 88 40.57 21.18 -11.81
C ASP A 88 40.36 20.53 -10.45
N CYS A 89 39.62 19.42 -10.43
CA CYS A 89 39.35 18.63 -9.24
C CYS A 89 40.31 17.43 -9.06
N GLY A 90 41.38 17.36 -9.86
CA GLY A 90 42.35 16.26 -9.82
C GLY A 90 41.87 15.00 -10.55
N ASP A 91 41.79 13.86 -9.85
CA ASP A 91 41.35 12.57 -10.41
C ASP A 91 39.80 12.38 -10.33
N THR A 92 39.07 13.41 -9.87
CA THR A 92 37.61 13.40 -9.69
C THR A 92 36.98 14.50 -10.53
N ASP A 93 35.76 14.30 -11.00
CA ASP A 93 35.03 15.30 -11.77
C ASP A 93 34.43 16.41 -10.88
N PRO A 94 34.22 17.63 -11.41
CA PRO A 94 33.50 18.70 -10.72
C PRO A 94 32.06 18.30 -10.44
N CYS A 95 31.53 18.70 -9.28
CA CYS A 95 30.18 18.38 -8.86
C CYS A 95 29.21 19.57 -9.02
N GLY A 96 27.98 19.30 -9.44
CA GLY A 96 26.92 20.30 -9.58
C GLY A 96 26.96 21.10 -10.89
N ALA A 97 25.95 21.95 -11.10
CA ALA A 97 25.80 22.72 -12.32
C ALA A 97 26.85 23.84 -12.46
N ALA A 98 27.28 24.11 -13.70
CA ALA A 98 28.39 24.99 -14.00
C ALA A 98 28.25 26.43 -13.40
N PRO A 99 29.31 26.97 -12.74
CA PRO A 99 30.57 26.29 -12.43
C PRO A 99 30.38 25.35 -11.24
N GLY A 100 30.60 24.05 -11.46
CA GLY A 100 30.58 23.03 -10.41
C GLY A 100 31.68 23.26 -9.38
N GLU A 101 31.69 22.48 -8.30
CA GLU A 101 32.70 22.54 -7.23
C GLU A 101 33.46 21.22 -7.05
N CYS A 102 34.70 21.30 -6.57
CA CYS A 102 35.45 20.08 -6.23
C CYS A 102 35.06 19.59 -4.84
N CYS A 103 34.59 18.35 -4.76
CA CYS A 103 34.29 17.73 -3.49
C CYS A 103 35.54 17.57 -2.62
N SER A 104 35.39 17.73 -1.30
CA SER A 104 36.49 17.57 -0.36
C SER A 104 36.90 16.10 -0.24
N ALA A 105 38.08 15.84 0.34
CA ALA A 105 38.57 14.48 0.52
C ALA A 105 37.57 13.59 1.29
N GLY A 106 37.14 12.50 0.65
CA GLY A 106 36.16 11.55 1.20
C GLY A 106 34.70 11.88 0.90
N GLN A 107 34.42 13.01 0.23
CA GLN A 107 33.12 13.27 -0.36
C GLN A 107 33.04 12.70 -1.79
N ILE A 108 31.84 12.36 -2.22
CA ILE A 108 31.51 11.98 -3.60
C ILE A 108 30.56 13.03 -4.18
N CYS A 109 30.58 13.20 -5.50
CA CYS A 109 29.50 13.90 -6.16
C CYS A 109 28.31 12.96 -6.27
N TYR A 110 27.19 13.34 -5.67
CA TYR A 110 25.96 12.57 -5.67
C TYR A 110 24.82 13.54 -5.96
N VAL A 111 24.13 13.35 -7.10
CA VAL A 111 22.91 14.10 -7.41
C VAL A 111 23.20 15.62 -7.43
N GLY A 112 24.32 15.97 -8.06
CA GLY A 112 24.84 17.33 -8.15
C GLY A 112 25.35 17.98 -6.84
N GLN A 113 25.47 17.24 -5.74
CA GLN A 113 25.96 17.75 -4.45
C GLN A 113 27.18 16.96 -3.92
N CYS A 114 28.11 17.65 -3.26
CA CYS A 114 29.23 16.99 -2.59
C CYS A 114 28.80 16.39 -1.23
N VAL A 115 28.52 15.08 -1.22
CA VAL A 115 28.04 14.36 -0.04
C VAL A 115 29.15 13.53 0.61
N MET A 116 29.11 13.39 1.92
CA MET A 116 29.95 12.43 2.64
C MET A 116 29.13 11.16 2.85
N PRO A 117 29.40 10.06 2.13
CA PRO A 117 28.63 8.85 2.29
C PRO A 117 28.83 8.27 3.69
N GLY A 118 27.76 7.66 4.22
CA GLY A 118 27.71 7.02 5.51
C GLY A 118 28.32 5.62 5.51
N GLY A 119 27.78 4.75 6.36
CA GLY A 119 28.22 3.36 6.49
C GLY A 119 27.88 2.51 5.26
N PRO A 120 28.46 1.30 5.14
CA PRO A 120 27.93 0.32 4.21
C PRO A 120 26.52 -0.09 4.63
N CYS A 121 25.66 -0.29 3.66
CA CYS A 121 24.26 -0.66 3.84
C CYS A 121 23.86 -1.77 2.87
N ALA A 122 22.80 -2.51 3.22
CA ALA A 122 22.02 -3.29 2.27
C ALA A 122 20.90 -2.41 1.68
N GLU A 123 20.61 -2.64 0.42
CA GLU A 123 19.55 -1.96 -0.31
C GLU A 123 18.19 -2.29 0.31
N LEU A 124 17.40 -1.26 0.59
CA LEU A 124 15.97 -1.40 0.91
C LEU A 124 15.24 -1.61 -0.40
N GLY A 125 14.83 -2.85 -0.66
CA GLY A 125 14.44 -3.26 -2.01
C GLY A 125 13.02 -2.88 -2.43
N CYS A 126 12.09 -2.60 -1.50
CA CYS A 126 10.65 -2.48 -1.80
C CYS A 126 9.74 -2.27 -0.58
N ALA A 127 8.43 -2.14 -0.84
CA ALA A 127 7.34 -1.99 0.13
C ALA A 127 7.28 -3.05 1.24
N THR A 128 7.84 -4.25 1.02
CA THR A 128 7.86 -5.35 2.00
C THR A 128 9.06 -5.24 2.97
N GLN A 129 10.05 -4.40 2.67
CA GLN A 129 11.24 -4.20 3.51
C GLN A 129 11.23 -2.81 4.13
N THR A 130 11.08 -2.75 5.46
CA THR A 130 10.94 -1.49 6.20
C THR A 130 12.12 -1.17 7.12
N GLU A 131 13.10 -2.07 7.26
CA GLU A 131 14.29 -1.85 8.10
C GLU A 131 15.49 -1.31 7.31
N SER A 132 15.90 -0.07 7.60
CA SER A 132 17.10 0.56 7.02
C SER A 132 18.36 0.29 7.85
N ASP A 133 19.48 0.00 7.17
CA ASP A 133 20.84 0.00 7.77
C ASP A 133 21.40 1.42 7.98
N CYS A 134 20.71 2.44 7.45
CA CYS A 134 21.14 3.83 7.45
C CYS A 134 20.50 4.65 8.60
N GLU A 135 21.10 5.81 8.91
CA GLU A 135 20.60 6.71 9.97
C GLU A 135 19.30 7.44 9.52
N GLU A 136 18.61 8.12 10.45
CA GLU A 136 17.26 8.73 10.28
C GLU A 136 17.09 9.74 9.12
N ASP A 137 18.17 10.19 8.47
CA ASP A 137 18.16 11.10 7.31
C ASP A 137 19.00 10.55 6.13
N GLU A 138 19.23 9.24 6.10
CA GLU A 138 20.05 8.56 5.10
C GLU A 138 19.31 7.34 4.52
N ILE A 139 19.50 7.10 3.23
CA ILE A 139 19.01 5.92 2.51
C ILE A 139 20.15 5.17 1.84
N CYS A 140 19.99 3.88 1.60
CA CYS A 140 21.01 3.10 0.90
C CYS A 140 20.95 3.35 -0.61
N ASP A 141 22.05 3.75 -1.23
CA ASP A 141 22.20 3.70 -2.69
C ASP A 141 22.76 2.32 -3.08
N GLY A 142 21.98 1.54 -3.84
CA GLY A 142 22.30 0.16 -4.20
C GLY A 142 23.57 0.01 -5.05
N ASP A 143 23.87 1.00 -5.89
CA ASP A 143 25.06 1.00 -6.74
C ASP A 143 26.35 1.27 -5.94
N LEU A 144 26.26 2.16 -4.95
CA LEU A 144 27.38 2.54 -4.08
C LEU A 144 27.56 1.54 -2.94
N GLY A 145 26.49 0.89 -2.49
CA GLY A 145 26.46 0.06 -1.27
C GLY A 145 26.80 0.88 -0.02
N LEU A 146 26.43 2.16 -0.02
CA LEU A 146 26.72 3.13 1.03
C LEU A 146 25.48 4.00 1.31
N CYS A 147 25.32 4.38 2.58
CA CYS A 147 24.29 5.33 2.96
C CYS A 147 24.58 6.71 2.35
N VAL A 148 23.56 7.29 1.72
CA VAL A 148 23.57 8.62 1.11
C VAL A 148 22.45 9.45 1.73
N PRO A 149 22.47 10.79 1.62
CA PRO A 149 21.37 11.61 2.13
C PRO A 149 20.03 11.19 1.52
N ASP A 150 19.01 11.08 2.37
CA ASP A 150 17.62 10.89 1.96
C ASP A 150 17.13 12.15 1.21
N LEU A 151 16.61 11.96 0.00
CA LEU A 151 16.12 13.03 -0.87
C LEU A 151 14.60 13.26 -0.76
N ALA A 152 13.88 12.51 0.07
CA ALA A 152 12.43 12.56 0.16
C ALA A 152 11.94 13.91 0.69
N ASP A 153 10.96 14.49 0.00
CA ASP A 153 10.13 15.58 0.51
C ASP A 153 8.83 15.00 1.08
N GLU A 154 8.75 14.93 2.41
CA GLU A 154 7.57 14.48 3.15
C GLU A 154 6.32 15.35 2.94
N THR A 155 6.42 16.43 2.17
CA THR A 155 5.30 17.28 1.74
C THR A 155 4.83 17.01 0.30
N CYS A 156 5.48 16.08 -0.40
CA CYS A 156 5.12 15.64 -1.74
C CYS A 156 3.83 14.82 -1.74
N THR A 157 2.69 15.51 -1.86
CA THR A 157 1.37 14.86 -1.84
C THR A 157 0.64 14.99 -3.16
N PHE A 158 0.02 13.90 -3.61
CA PHE A 158 -0.95 13.86 -4.70
C PHE A 158 -2.34 13.55 -4.15
N MET A 159 -3.35 14.26 -4.66
CA MET A 159 -4.75 13.96 -4.40
C MET A 159 -5.47 13.80 -5.73
N PRO A 160 -6.08 12.63 -5.99
CA PRO A 160 -6.88 12.41 -7.20
C PRO A 160 -7.96 13.46 -7.39
N GLU A 161 -8.35 13.70 -8.65
CA GLU A 161 -9.51 14.55 -8.92
C GLU A 161 -10.78 13.93 -8.32
N PRO A 162 -11.55 14.67 -7.48
CA PRO A 162 -12.75 14.10 -6.86
C PRO A 162 -13.75 13.58 -7.89
N GLY A 163 -14.20 12.34 -7.68
CA GLY A 163 -15.19 11.67 -8.54
C GLY A 163 -14.61 10.97 -9.77
N VAL A 164 -13.28 10.87 -9.87
CA VAL A 164 -12.61 9.94 -10.79
C VAL A 164 -12.35 8.64 -10.04
N PHE A 165 -13.10 7.60 -10.39
CA PHE A 165 -12.96 6.26 -9.82
C PHE A 165 -13.31 5.26 -10.93
N ASP A 166 -12.31 4.67 -11.58
CA ASP A 166 -12.54 3.74 -12.70
C ASP A 166 -11.68 2.49 -12.54
N PRO A 167 -12.12 1.56 -11.67
CA PRO A 167 -11.44 0.29 -11.48
C PRO A 167 -11.47 -0.54 -12.75
N VAL A 168 -10.33 -1.13 -13.10
CA VAL A 168 -10.15 -2.00 -14.27
C VAL A 168 -9.50 -3.32 -13.87
N PRO A 169 -9.86 -4.45 -14.50
CA PRO A 169 -9.18 -5.70 -14.22
C PRO A 169 -7.74 -5.67 -14.72
N ARG A 170 -6.79 -5.92 -13.82
CA ARG A 170 -5.38 -6.09 -14.13
C ARG A 170 -5.14 -7.48 -14.74
N TRP A 171 -5.55 -8.52 -14.04
CA TRP A 171 -5.54 -9.89 -14.53
C TRP A 171 -6.65 -10.71 -13.87
N SER A 172 -6.90 -11.90 -14.42
CA SER A 172 -7.81 -12.87 -13.79
C SER A 172 -7.33 -14.30 -13.97
N TRP A 173 -7.63 -15.16 -13.01
CA TRP A 173 -7.29 -16.58 -13.02
C TRP A 173 -8.57 -17.42 -12.92
N GLY A 174 -8.65 -18.52 -13.68
CA GLY A 174 -9.71 -19.52 -13.55
C GLY A 174 -10.48 -19.82 -14.83
N VAL A 175 -11.82 -19.81 -14.78
CA VAL A 175 -12.69 -20.18 -15.91
C VAL A 175 -13.75 -19.11 -16.16
N ARG A 176 -13.70 -18.53 -17.38
CA ARG A 176 -14.70 -17.58 -17.85
C ARG A 176 -16.08 -18.21 -18.04
N LYS A 177 -17.11 -17.43 -17.75
CA LYS A 177 -18.51 -17.68 -18.00
C LYS A 177 -18.88 -17.13 -19.38
N PRO A 178 -19.26 -18.00 -20.34
CA PRO A 178 -19.70 -17.53 -21.64
C PRO A 178 -20.97 -16.67 -21.52
N ARG A 179 -20.89 -15.43 -21.98
CA ARG A 179 -21.99 -14.46 -22.00
C ARG A 179 -22.23 -14.03 -23.45
N ASN A 180 -23.50 -14.06 -23.88
CA ASN A 180 -23.90 -13.53 -25.19
C ASN A 180 -24.20 -12.05 -25.06
N CYS A 181 -23.81 -11.25 -26.05
CA CYS A 181 -23.98 -9.80 -26.03
C CYS A 181 -24.48 -9.26 -27.37
N MET A 182 -25.06 -8.06 -27.32
CA MET A 182 -25.38 -7.24 -28.48
C MET A 182 -24.62 -5.90 -28.43
N ALA A 183 -24.18 -5.49 -27.24
CA ALA A 183 -23.29 -4.36 -26.97
C ALA A 183 -22.45 -4.63 -25.72
N ASP A 184 -21.40 -3.84 -25.49
CA ASP A 184 -20.48 -4.00 -24.35
C ASP A 184 -21.20 -3.89 -22.99
N SER A 185 -22.26 -3.10 -22.90
CA SER A 185 -23.10 -2.98 -21.70
C SER A 185 -23.85 -4.27 -21.31
N ASP A 186 -23.86 -5.29 -22.17
CA ASP A 186 -24.42 -6.61 -21.85
C ASP A 186 -23.39 -7.53 -21.16
N CYS A 187 -22.12 -7.10 -21.10
CA CYS A 187 -20.99 -7.85 -20.58
C CYS A 187 -20.58 -7.38 -19.16
N GLN A 188 -19.63 -8.08 -18.56
CA GLN A 188 -18.93 -7.59 -17.36
C GLN A 188 -18.22 -6.26 -17.69
N LYS A 189 -17.96 -5.41 -16.70
CA LYS A 189 -17.19 -4.17 -16.88
C LYS A 189 -15.83 -4.50 -17.54
N GLU A 190 -15.35 -3.60 -18.39
CA GLU A 190 -14.17 -3.76 -19.26
C GLU A 190 -14.20 -4.87 -20.33
N GLU A 191 -15.18 -5.79 -20.32
CA GLU A 191 -15.36 -6.72 -21.44
C GLU A 191 -15.90 -6.00 -22.68
N ILE A 192 -15.46 -6.48 -23.84
CA ILE A 192 -16.00 -6.04 -25.13
C ILE A 192 -16.92 -7.09 -25.74
N CYS A 193 -17.94 -6.64 -26.44
CA CYS A 193 -18.82 -7.51 -27.20
C CYS A 193 -18.19 -7.85 -28.56
N ASP A 194 -17.42 -8.94 -28.61
CA ASP A 194 -16.83 -9.44 -29.84
C ASP A 194 -17.73 -10.48 -30.52
N ASN A 195 -18.27 -10.10 -31.69
CA ASN A 195 -19.07 -10.97 -32.56
C ASN A 195 -20.24 -11.68 -31.82
N GLY A 196 -20.83 -11.01 -30.84
CA GLY A 196 -21.97 -11.49 -30.07
C GLY A 196 -21.62 -12.32 -28.83
N SER A 197 -20.34 -12.39 -28.46
CA SER A 197 -19.85 -12.98 -27.21
C SER A 197 -19.04 -11.95 -26.43
N CYS A 198 -19.21 -11.91 -25.12
CA CYS A 198 -18.33 -11.11 -24.26
C CYS A 198 -16.92 -11.71 -24.27
N ALA A 199 -15.93 -10.84 -24.43
CA ALA A 199 -14.52 -11.17 -24.43
C ALA A 199 -13.76 -10.20 -23.52
N VAL A 200 -12.79 -10.72 -22.78
CA VAL A 200 -11.88 -9.93 -21.95
C VAL A 200 -10.89 -9.16 -22.79
N THR A 201 -10.41 -8.05 -22.24
CA THR A 201 -9.36 -7.19 -22.81
C THR A 201 -8.05 -7.25 -22.01
N TRP A 202 -8.06 -7.95 -20.87
CA TRP A 202 -6.93 -8.11 -19.95
C TRP A 202 -6.37 -9.56 -19.97
N PRO A 203 -5.17 -9.80 -19.40
CA PRO A 203 -4.63 -11.13 -19.15
C PRO A 203 -5.59 -12.05 -18.38
N HIS A 204 -5.89 -13.22 -18.95
CA HIS A 204 -6.69 -14.25 -18.30
C HIS A 204 -5.97 -15.60 -18.28
N HIS A 205 -5.69 -16.10 -17.08
CA HIS A 205 -4.93 -17.31 -16.81
C HIS A 205 -5.89 -18.48 -16.62
N VAL A 206 -5.97 -19.36 -17.62
CA VAL A 206 -6.71 -20.62 -17.52
C VAL A 206 -5.79 -21.69 -16.91
N PRO A 207 -6.19 -22.36 -15.81
CA PRO A 207 -5.36 -23.39 -15.20
C PRO A 207 -5.02 -24.51 -16.20
N GLY A 208 -3.74 -24.87 -16.27
CA GLY A 208 -3.23 -25.98 -17.10
C GLY A 208 -3.51 -27.36 -16.51
N ASP A 209 -3.19 -28.42 -17.26
CA ASP A 209 -3.37 -29.81 -16.81
C ASP A 209 -2.58 -30.16 -15.54
N ASP A 210 -1.39 -29.56 -15.38
CA ASP A 210 -0.52 -29.66 -14.20
C ASP A 210 -0.93 -28.73 -13.05
N ASP A 211 -2.02 -27.97 -13.26
CA ASP A 211 -2.56 -26.99 -12.32
C ASP A 211 -4.02 -27.30 -11.93
N TYR A 212 -4.40 -28.58 -12.03
CA TYR A 212 -5.68 -29.10 -11.55
C TYR A 212 -6.90 -28.30 -12.07
N PRO A 213 -7.16 -28.29 -13.38
CA PRO A 213 -8.10 -27.34 -14.00
C PRO A 213 -9.56 -27.55 -13.63
N ALA A 214 -9.90 -28.68 -13.01
CA ALA A 214 -11.20 -28.90 -12.41
C ALA A 214 -11.43 -28.08 -11.13
N HIS A 215 -10.36 -27.63 -10.45
CA HIS A 215 -10.39 -26.87 -9.20
C HIS A 215 -10.21 -25.39 -9.50
N HIS A 216 -11.23 -24.76 -10.08
CA HIS A 216 -11.20 -23.36 -10.53
C HIS A 216 -12.23 -22.48 -9.81
N GLN A 217 -12.96 -23.01 -8.83
CA GLN A 217 -13.93 -22.24 -8.06
C GLN A 217 -13.24 -21.70 -6.79
N ALA A 218 -13.42 -20.42 -6.46
CA ALA A 218 -12.93 -19.83 -5.22
C ALA A 218 -14.10 -19.26 -4.40
N MET A 219 -14.08 -19.50 -3.09
CA MET A 219 -15.13 -19.07 -2.15
C MET A 219 -14.55 -18.92 -0.72
N ALA A 220 -13.37 -18.32 -0.67
CA ALA A 220 -12.59 -17.96 0.51
C ALA A 220 -11.91 -16.62 0.20
N SER A 221 -11.69 -15.77 1.20
CA SER A 221 -10.88 -14.56 0.99
C SER A 221 -9.47 -15.00 0.52
N PRO A 222 -8.94 -14.40 -0.57
CA PRO A 222 -7.53 -14.56 -0.91
C PRO A 222 -6.70 -13.85 0.16
N MET A 223 -5.46 -14.31 0.38
CA MET A 223 -4.46 -13.63 1.21
C MET A 223 -3.36 -13.08 0.30
N VAL A 224 -2.70 -12.02 0.73
CA VAL A 224 -1.59 -11.37 0.02
C VAL A 224 -0.37 -11.33 0.94
N ALA A 225 0.78 -11.82 0.46
CA ALA A 225 2.06 -11.75 1.14
C ALA A 225 3.19 -12.09 0.16
N ASP A 226 4.35 -11.46 0.32
CA ASP A 226 5.58 -11.77 -0.41
C ASP A 226 6.20 -13.05 0.16
N LEU A 227 6.07 -14.17 -0.56
CA LEU A 227 6.49 -15.48 -0.07
C LEU A 227 7.97 -15.76 -0.34
N ASP A 228 8.59 -15.15 -1.36
CA ASP A 228 9.97 -15.46 -1.74
C ASP A 228 10.94 -14.28 -1.61
N GLY A 229 10.47 -13.15 -1.10
CA GLY A 229 11.26 -11.96 -0.80
C GLY A 229 11.70 -11.22 -2.06
N ASP A 230 10.97 -11.38 -3.16
CA ASP A 230 11.28 -10.78 -4.46
C ASP A 230 10.65 -9.39 -4.67
N CYS A 231 9.96 -8.88 -3.63
CA CYS A 231 9.26 -7.59 -3.60
C CYS A 231 7.91 -7.54 -4.29
N ILE A 232 7.44 -8.65 -4.88
CA ILE A 232 6.13 -8.74 -5.52
C ILE A 232 5.29 -9.73 -4.71
N PRO A 233 4.28 -9.26 -3.96
CA PRO A 233 3.47 -10.15 -3.15
C PRO A 233 2.73 -11.22 -3.96
N GLU A 234 2.69 -12.45 -3.45
CA GLU A 234 1.83 -13.49 -4.01
C GLU A 234 0.38 -13.32 -3.56
N VAL A 235 -0.53 -13.81 -4.40
CA VAL A 235 -1.93 -14.05 -4.04
C VAL A 235 -2.11 -15.54 -3.70
N ILE A 236 -2.44 -15.82 -2.43
CA ILE A 236 -2.63 -17.18 -1.90
C ILE A 236 -4.12 -17.46 -1.69
N PHE A 237 -4.62 -18.55 -2.25
CA PHE A 237 -6.05 -18.87 -2.16
C PHE A 237 -6.37 -20.37 -2.25
N ASN A 238 -7.50 -20.76 -1.68
CA ASN A 238 -8.06 -22.10 -1.86
C ASN A 238 -9.02 -22.12 -3.06
N SER A 239 -8.92 -23.19 -3.86
CA SER A 239 -9.80 -23.48 -4.98
C SER A 239 -10.40 -24.87 -4.89
N TYR A 240 -11.57 -25.10 -5.48
CA TYR A 240 -12.26 -26.39 -5.40
C TYR A 240 -12.94 -26.80 -6.70
N GLU A 241 -13.22 -28.10 -6.85
CA GLU A 241 -14.04 -28.63 -7.94
C GLU A 241 -15.54 -28.54 -7.58
N PRO A 242 -16.44 -28.22 -8.52
CA PRO A 242 -17.88 -28.34 -8.28
C PRO A 242 -18.28 -29.80 -7.98
N SER A 243 -18.88 -30.16 -6.83
CA SER A 243 -19.38 -29.39 -5.70
C SER A 243 -18.71 -29.83 -4.37
N SER A 244 -17.39 -29.80 -4.33
CA SER A 244 -16.53 -30.39 -3.28
C SER A 244 -15.81 -29.33 -2.44
N TRP A 245 -16.50 -28.22 -2.12
CA TRP A 245 -15.92 -27.07 -1.44
C TRP A 245 -15.60 -27.29 0.05
N GLN A 246 -15.96 -28.43 0.66
CA GLN A 246 -15.72 -28.71 2.10
C GLN A 246 -14.58 -29.70 2.35
N ASP A 247 -14.15 -30.44 1.33
CA ASP A 247 -13.32 -31.64 1.54
C ASP A 247 -12.39 -32.00 0.36
N ASN A 248 -12.31 -31.15 -0.66
CA ASN A 248 -11.40 -31.36 -1.80
C ASN A 248 -10.86 -30.05 -2.39
N GLY A 249 -10.37 -29.16 -1.52
CA GLY A 249 -9.71 -27.92 -1.91
C GLY A 249 -8.24 -28.10 -2.29
N ILE A 250 -7.73 -27.20 -3.11
CA ILE A 250 -6.31 -27.02 -3.46
C ILE A 250 -5.92 -25.60 -3.05
N LEU A 251 -4.90 -25.51 -2.19
CA LEU A 251 -4.22 -24.26 -1.89
C LEU A 251 -3.25 -23.93 -3.03
N ARG A 252 -3.20 -22.65 -3.43
CA ARG A 252 -2.42 -22.15 -4.56
C ARG A 252 -1.75 -20.84 -4.18
N ALA A 253 -0.62 -20.57 -4.82
CA ALA A 253 0.00 -19.24 -4.89
C ALA A 253 0.23 -18.88 -6.37
N VAL A 254 -0.06 -17.63 -6.69
CA VAL A 254 0.20 -17.00 -7.99
C VAL A 254 0.86 -15.65 -7.74
N HIS A 255 1.73 -15.19 -8.64
CA HIS A 255 2.31 -13.86 -8.55
C HIS A 255 1.21 -12.79 -8.59
N GLY A 256 1.30 -11.79 -7.73
CA GLY A 256 0.28 -10.74 -7.62
C GLY A 256 0.29 -9.76 -8.79
N ASP A 257 1.44 -9.53 -9.44
CA ASP A 257 1.57 -8.65 -10.60
C ASP A 257 0.93 -9.20 -11.88
N THR A 258 1.01 -10.52 -12.10
CA THR A 258 0.76 -11.18 -13.38
C THR A 258 -0.28 -12.28 -13.31
N GLY A 259 -0.56 -12.83 -12.12
CA GLY A 259 -1.41 -14.01 -11.96
C GLY A 259 -0.77 -15.30 -12.47
N GLU A 260 0.54 -15.29 -12.77
CA GLU A 260 1.28 -16.49 -13.16
C GLU A 260 1.40 -17.46 -12.00
N LYS A 261 1.35 -18.76 -12.31
CA LYS A 261 1.40 -19.82 -11.31
C LYS A 261 2.78 -19.89 -10.66
N LEU A 262 2.82 -19.78 -9.33
CA LEU A 262 3.99 -20.14 -8.53
C LEU A 262 3.93 -21.63 -8.15
N TRP A 263 2.93 -22.03 -7.37
CA TRP A 263 2.73 -23.44 -6.97
C TRP A 263 1.27 -23.79 -6.67
N SER A 264 0.98 -25.10 -6.67
CA SER A 264 -0.35 -25.65 -6.35
C SER A 264 -0.25 -26.94 -5.52
N LEU A 265 -0.81 -26.93 -4.31
CA LEU A 265 -0.76 -28.06 -3.38
C LEU A 265 -1.90 -29.05 -3.64
N GLY A 266 -1.72 -29.88 -4.66
CA GLY A 266 -2.76 -30.83 -5.08
C GLY A 266 -2.57 -32.28 -4.62
N ASP A 267 -1.57 -32.59 -3.78
CA ASP A 267 -1.42 -33.92 -3.17
C ASP A 267 -2.69 -34.29 -2.37
N PRO A 268 -3.36 -35.41 -2.68
CA PRO A 268 -4.53 -35.87 -1.93
C PRO A 268 -4.33 -35.99 -0.41
N ALA A 269 -3.10 -36.20 0.07
CA ALA A 269 -2.80 -36.25 1.50
C ALA A 269 -2.87 -34.87 2.18
N TRP A 270 -2.77 -33.79 1.41
CA TRP A 270 -2.62 -32.40 1.90
C TRP A 270 -3.72 -31.46 1.40
N ARG A 271 -4.82 -32.01 0.89
CA ARG A 271 -5.98 -31.23 0.44
C ARG A 271 -6.52 -30.34 1.55
N SER A 272 -6.99 -29.17 1.14
CA SER A 272 -7.62 -28.17 2.00
C SER A 272 -9.14 -28.38 2.08
N ASP A 273 -9.78 -27.78 3.09
CA ASP A 273 -11.17 -27.36 2.93
C ASP A 273 -11.18 -26.22 1.88
N GLY A 274 -11.97 -26.37 0.82
CA GLY A 274 -12.00 -25.41 -0.30
C GLY A 274 -12.58 -24.04 0.04
N SER A 275 -13.13 -23.89 1.25
CA SER A 275 -13.67 -22.66 1.82
C SER A 275 -12.94 -22.22 3.09
N ALA A 276 -11.79 -22.82 3.39
CA ALA A 276 -10.89 -22.32 4.42
C ALA A 276 -10.13 -21.10 3.90
N ILE A 277 -9.83 -20.20 4.81
CA ILE A 277 -9.03 -19.01 4.54
C ILE A 277 -7.69 -19.22 5.26
N PRO A 278 -6.56 -19.22 4.53
CA PRO A 278 -5.27 -19.41 5.16
C PRO A 278 -4.91 -18.21 6.05
N ALA A 279 -3.99 -18.41 6.98
CA ALA A 279 -3.25 -17.36 7.64
C ALA A 279 -1.76 -17.51 7.28
N ILE A 280 -1.07 -16.39 7.05
CA ILE A 280 0.31 -16.35 6.56
C ILE A 280 1.14 -15.51 7.51
N GLY A 281 2.37 -15.93 7.79
CA GLY A 281 3.34 -15.11 8.52
C GLY A 281 4.54 -15.93 8.96
N ASP A 282 5.64 -15.23 9.27
CA ASP A 282 6.81 -15.82 9.91
C ASP A 282 6.44 -16.14 11.37
N ILE A 283 6.20 -17.42 11.65
CA ILE A 283 5.75 -17.85 12.99
C ILE A 283 6.88 -18.38 13.85
N ASP A 284 8.05 -18.69 13.29
CA ASP A 284 9.19 -19.21 14.05
C ASP A 284 10.44 -18.29 14.02
N TYR A 285 10.29 -17.11 13.42
CA TYR A 285 11.26 -16.02 13.35
C TYR A 285 12.54 -16.39 12.58
N ASP A 286 12.40 -17.20 11.53
CA ASP A 286 13.52 -17.61 10.67
C ASP A 286 13.67 -16.79 9.38
N GLY A 287 12.70 -15.91 9.10
CA GLY A 287 12.66 -15.00 7.95
C GLY A 287 11.91 -15.55 6.74
N ASP A 288 11.46 -16.81 6.77
CA ASP A 288 10.60 -17.42 5.77
C ASP A 288 9.13 -17.39 6.26
N LEU A 289 8.16 -17.29 5.35
CA LEU A 289 6.74 -17.26 5.73
C LEU A 289 6.10 -18.65 5.79
N GLU A 290 5.33 -18.91 6.85
CA GLU A 290 4.51 -20.11 6.97
C GLU A 290 3.05 -19.85 6.63
N ILE A 291 2.41 -20.85 6.00
CA ILE A 291 0.99 -20.82 5.66
C ILE A 291 0.24 -21.85 6.50
N ILE A 292 -0.62 -21.37 7.38
CA ILE A 292 -1.52 -22.19 8.19
C ILE A 292 -2.90 -22.24 7.55
N ASN A 293 -3.41 -23.44 7.33
CA ASN A 293 -4.72 -23.62 6.71
C ASN A 293 -5.50 -24.79 7.32
N VAL A 294 -6.80 -24.87 7.03
CA VAL A 294 -7.65 -25.99 7.46
C VAL A 294 -7.68 -27.05 6.37
N SER A 295 -7.26 -28.26 6.70
CA SER A 295 -7.23 -29.39 5.78
C SER A 295 -8.61 -30.04 5.60
N ALA A 296 -8.78 -30.75 4.48
CA ALA A 296 -9.98 -31.52 4.15
C ALA A 296 -10.29 -32.62 5.20
N ASP A 297 -9.26 -33.14 5.87
CA ASP A 297 -9.39 -34.14 6.94
C ASP A 297 -9.52 -33.51 8.34
N GLN A 298 -9.86 -32.21 8.41
CA GLN A 298 -10.18 -31.47 9.63
C GLN A 298 -8.97 -31.32 10.56
N HIS A 299 -7.79 -31.02 10.04
CA HIS A 299 -6.61 -30.64 10.81
C HIS A 299 -6.24 -29.20 10.47
N LEU A 300 -5.47 -28.54 11.33
CA LEU A 300 -4.56 -27.51 10.82
C LEU A 300 -3.35 -28.19 10.17
N HIS A 301 -2.93 -27.67 9.03
CA HIS A 301 -1.65 -27.98 8.41
C HIS A 301 -0.81 -26.73 8.22
N LEU A 302 0.50 -26.91 8.25
CA LEU A 302 1.49 -25.91 7.91
C LEU A 302 2.13 -26.27 6.58
N ILE A 303 2.26 -25.26 5.73
CA ILE A 303 2.92 -25.30 4.43
C ILE A 303 4.01 -24.22 4.45
N ASP A 304 5.20 -24.52 3.95
CA ASP A 304 6.27 -23.52 3.80
C ASP A 304 5.98 -22.56 2.62
N HIS A 305 6.77 -21.49 2.52
CA HIS A 305 6.61 -20.48 1.48
C HIS A 305 6.73 -21.00 0.03
N GLN A 306 7.40 -22.15 -0.20
CA GLN A 306 7.45 -22.80 -1.53
C GLN A 306 6.32 -23.81 -1.78
N GLY A 307 5.33 -23.89 -0.89
CA GLY A 307 4.19 -24.79 -1.05
C GLY A 307 4.44 -26.23 -0.61
N ASN A 308 5.53 -26.53 0.11
CA ASN A 308 5.78 -27.85 0.66
C ASN A 308 5.09 -28.02 2.02
N PRO A 309 4.33 -29.11 2.21
CA PRO A 309 3.69 -29.37 3.49
C PRO A 309 4.70 -29.84 4.55
N ILE A 310 4.65 -29.23 5.74
CA ILE A 310 5.56 -29.51 6.86
C ILE A 310 4.92 -30.43 7.89
N TRP A 311 3.77 -30.04 8.46
CA TRP A 311 3.09 -30.82 9.50
C TRP A 311 1.56 -30.73 9.44
N LYS A 312 0.92 -31.67 10.14
CA LYS A 312 -0.50 -31.63 10.54
C LYS A 312 -0.61 -31.72 12.05
N THR A 313 -1.56 -31.00 12.62
CA THR A 313 -1.99 -31.20 14.01
C THR A 313 -2.24 -32.70 14.28
N ALA A 314 -1.89 -33.16 15.48
CA ALA A 314 -1.98 -34.59 15.80
C ALA A 314 -3.41 -35.11 15.93
N ASN A 315 -4.37 -34.22 16.24
CA ASN A 315 -5.78 -34.54 16.40
C ASN A 315 -6.59 -33.71 15.42
N VAL A 316 -7.68 -34.29 14.92
CA VAL A 316 -8.67 -33.53 14.17
C VAL A 316 -9.27 -32.43 15.06
N LEU A 317 -9.51 -31.29 14.43
CA LEU A 317 -10.31 -30.19 14.93
C LEU A 317 -11.71 -30.69 15.31
N ALA A 318 -12.31 -30.02 16.29
CA ALA A 318 -13.71 -30.28 16.61
C ALA A 318 -14.60 -29.98 15.39
N ALA A 319 -15.66 -30.76 15.18
CA ALA A 319 -16.49 -30.68 13.97
C ALA A 319 -17.17 -29.31 13.72
N ASN A 320 -17.17 -28.42 14.70
CA ASN A 320 -17.67 -27.04 14.63
C ASN A 320 -16.55 -26.01 14.40
N LEU A 321 -15.34 -26.47 14.11
CA LEU A 321 -14.15 -25.69 13.76
C LEU A 321 -13.73 -25.97 12.30
N VAL A 322 -14.64 -26.48 11.47
CA VAL A 322 -14.39 -26.79 10.04
C VAL A 322 -14.92 -25.65 9.17
N SER A 323 -14.17 -25.29 8.13
CA SER A 323 -14.28 -24.01 7.42
C SER A 323 -14.09 -22.81 8.37
N GLY A 324 -13.22 -21.88 8.01
CA GLY A 324 -12.81 -20.80 8.89
C GLY A 324 -11.41 -20.31 8.55
N ALA A 325 -10.89 -19.47 9.43
CA ALA A 325 -9.58 -18.86 9.30
C ALA A 325 -8.82 -19.02 10.62
N PRO A 326 -7.59 -19.56 10.59
CA PRO A 326 -6.65 -19.38 11.67
C PRO A 326 -6.34 -17.89 11.87
N ALA A 327 -5.86 -17.54 13.06
CA ALA A 327 -5.25 -16.24 13.35
C ALA A 327 -3.88 -16.46 13.98
N LEU A 328 -2.91 -15.62 13.66
CA LEU A 328 -1.54 -15.68 14.16
C LEU A 328 -1.31 -14.53 15.13
N ALA A 329 -0.76 -14.83 16.29
CA ALA A 329 -0.36 -13.83 17.28
C ALA A 329 0.58 -14.43 18.32
N ASN A 330 1.40 -13.58 18.95
CA ASN A 330 2.25 -14.00 20.05
C ASN A 330 1.49 -13.87 21.38
N PHE A 331 0.90 -14.97 21.87
CA PHE A 331 0.07 -14.97 23.08
C PHE A 331 0.90 -15.07 24.36
N ASP A 332 2.20 -15.33 24.26
CA ASP A 332 3.10 -15.43 25.39
C ASP A 332 4.16 -14.33 25.50
N LEU A 333 4.24 -13.47 24.49
CA LEU A 333 5.16 -12.35 24.31
C LEU A 333 6.63 -12.78 24.20
N LEU A 334 6.90 -14.01 23.74
CA LEU A 334 8.25 -14.56 23.66
C LEU A 334 8.43 -15.68 22.64
N GLY A 335 9.41 -15.53 21.75
CA GLY A 335 9.76 -16.60 20.80
C GLY A 335 8.67 -16.75 19.75
N ASP A 336 8.58 -17.94 19.16
CA ASP A 336 7.63 -18.32 18.10
C ASP A 336 6.21 -17.81 18.35
N ALA A 337 5.52 -17.37 17.29
CA ALA A 337 4.13 -16.99 17.35
C ALA A 337 3.23 -18.23 17.50
N GLU A 338 2.10 -18.06 18.17
CA GLU A 338 1.09 -19.11 18.31
C GLU A 338 -0.01 -18.98 17.26
N ILE A 339 -0.70 -20.10 17.05
CA ILE A 339 -1.79 -20.24 16.10
C ILE A 339 -3.09 -20.37 16.88
N ALA A 340 -4.00 -19.43 16.67
CA ALA A 340 -5.36 -19.50 17.16
C ALA A 340 -6.31 -20.07 16.10
N HIS A 341 -7.17 -21.00 16.50
CA HIS A 341 -8.30 -21.44 15.68
C HIS A 341 -9.54 -21.65 16.55
N GLY A 342 -10.51 -20.75 16.40
CA GLY A 342 -11.70 -20.75 17.24
C GLY A 342 -11.39 -20.41 18.70
N ARG A 343 -11.36 -21.42 19.56
CA ARG A 343 -11.06 -21.26 20.99
C ARG A 343 -9.82 -22.04 21.43
N GLU A 344 -9.09 -22.56 20.45
CA GLU A 344 -7.94 -23.41 20.65
C GLU A 344 -6.69 -22.63 20.24
N ILE A 345 -5.65 -22.76 21.06
CA ILE A 345 -4.32 -22.19 20.81
C ILE A 345 -3.36 -23.35 20.59
N TYR A 346 -2.57 -23.25 19.53
CA TYR A 346 -1.55 -24.19 19.12
C TYR A 346 -0.19 -23.50 19.09
N ALA A 347 0.87 -24.24 19.40
CA ALA A 347 2.25 -23.77 19.17
C ALA A 347 2.59 -23.81 17.67
N SER A 348 3.72 -23.17 17.30
CA SER A 348 4.31 -23.20 15.95
C SER A 348 4.52 -24.62 15.40
N ASP A 349 4.76 -25.61 16.27
CA ASP A 349 4.91 -27.03 15.89
C ASP A 349 3.57 -27.79 15.70
N GLY A 350 2.44 -27.10 15.83
CA GLY A 350 1.10 -27.65 15.70
C GLY A 350 0.61 -28.42 16.94
N SER A 351 1.32 -28.38 18.07
CA SER A 351 0.86 -28.97 19.32
C SER A 351 -0.22 -28.11 19.98
N LEU A 352 -1.31 -28.75 20.43
CA LEU A 352 -2.38 -28.06 21.15
C LEU A 352 -1.89 -27.62 22.54
N LEU A 353 -1.83 -26.31 22.76
CA LEU A 353 -1.43 -25.70 24.02
C LEU A 353 -2.60 -25.57 24.98
N TRP A 354 -3.74 -25.08 24.48
CA TRP A 354 -4.90 -24.81 25.31
C TRP A 354 -6.21 -24.80 24.49
N GLY A 355 -7.34 -25.10 25.14
CA GLY A 355 -8.66 -25.02 24.53
C GLY A 355 -9.74 -24.53 25.50
N GLY A 356 -10.52 -23.55 25.06
CA GLY A 356 -11.61 -22.96 25.85
C GLY A 356 -12.86 -23.82 25.94
N ASN A 357 -13.90 -23.30 26.60
CA ASN A 357 -15.21 -23.97 26.72
C ASN A 357 -16.42 -23.09 26.33
N GLY A 358 -16.18 -21.82 25.98
CA GLY A 358 -17.21 -20.87 25.57
C GLY A 358 -17.34 -20.76 24.05
N GLY A 359 -17.57 -19.53 23.59
CA GLY A 359 -17.67 -19.19 22.16
C GLY A 359 -16.40 -19.47 21.37
N LEU A 360 -16.59 -19.54 20.05
CA LEU A 360 -15.65 -20.05 19.05
C LEU A 360 -15.41 -19.06 17.93
N GLY A 361 -16.20 -17.99 17.82
CA GLY A 361 -16.17 -17.11 16.66
C GLY A 361 -17.01 -17.64 15.50
N THR A 362 -18.15 -18.27 15.78
CA THR A 362 -19.05 -18.81 14.74
C THR A 362 -20.44 -18.22 14.80
N ASN A 363 -21.03 -17.92 13.63
CA ASN A 363 -22.39 -17.43 13.54
C ASN A 363 -23.34 -18.52 13.00
N SER A 364 -23.97 -19.25 13.93
CA SER A 364 -24.84 -20.40 13.64
C SER A 364 -24.10 -21.62 13.03
N ALA A 365 -22.90 -21.93 13.55
CA ALA A 365 -22.05 -23.04 13.10
C ALA A 365 -21.60 -22.92 11.63
N TYR A 366 -21.41 -21.68 11.19
CA TYR A 366 -20.93 -21.33 9.87
C TYR A 366 -19.61 -20.59 10.07
N ALA A 367 -18.53 -21.11 9.47
CA ALA A 367 -17.15 -20.65 9.65
C ALA A 367 -16.67 -20.45 11.11
N THR A 368 -15.36 -20.47 11.31
CA THR A 368 -14.75 -20.15 12.61
C THR A 368 -13.77 -19.00 12.41
N LEU A 369 -14.04 -17.87 13.06
CA LEU A 369 -13.29 -16.62 12.92
C LEU A 369 -13.07 -16.02 14.30
N SER A 370 -11.84 -16.05 14.80
CA SER A 370 -11.49 -15.53 16.12
C SER A 370 -10.67 -14.27 16.01
N CYS A 371 -11.01 -13.25 16.79
CA CYS A 371 -10.25 -12.02 16.84
C CYS A 371 -9.22 -12.08 17.97
N VAL A 372 -8.18 -11.27 17.83
CA VAL A 372 -7.09 -11.12 18.79
C VAL A 372 -6.97 -9.64 19.10
N ALA A 373 -6.81 -9.30 20.38
CA ALA A 373 -6.57 -7.93 20.85
C ALA A 373 -6.19 -7.95 22.35
N ASP A 374 -5.33 -7.04 22.81
CA ASP A 374 -5.17 -6.75 24.24
C ASP A 374 -6.41 -6.01 24.76
N LEU A 375 -7.21 -6.68 25.60
CA LEU A 375 -8.47 -6.12 26.11
C LEU A 375 -8.34 -5.52 27.51
N ASP A 376 -7.23 -5.74 28.22
CA ASP A 376 -7.05 -5.24 29.60
C ASP A 376 -5.79 -4.39 29.83
N GLY A 377 -5.02 -4.14 28.77
CA GLY A 377 -3.88 -3.23 28.74
C GLY A 377 -2.63 -3.82 29.40
N ASP A 378 -2.49 -5.16 29.40
CA ASP A 378 -1.33 -5.85 29.97
C ASP A 378 -0.26 -6.23 28.93
N LEU A 379 -0.44 -5.80 27.67
CA LEU A 379 0.33 -6.08 26.45
C LEU A 379 0.17 -7.50 25.91
N ARG A 380 -0.53 -8.39 26.61
CA ARG A 380 -0.77 -9.76 26.14
C ARG A 380 -2.15 -9.81 25.48
N PRO A 381 -2.24 -10.35 24.25
CA PRO A 381 -3.52 -10.39 23.59
C PRO A 381 -4.47 -11.44 24.19
N GLU A 382 -5.75 -11.07 24.29
CA GLU A 382 -6.86 -12.00 24.47
C GLU A 382 -7.31 -12.61 23.15
N LEU A 383 -7.89 -13.81 23.24
CA LEU A 383 -8.59 -14.46 22.13
C LEU A 383 -10.10 -14.24 22.26
N ILE A 384 -10.74 -13.71 21.23
CA ILE A 384 -12.17 -13.42 21.18
C ILE A 384 -12.87 -14.43 20.25
N GLY A 385 -13.59 -15.36 20.87
CA GLY A 385 -14.48 -16.30 20.19
C GLY A 385 -15.94 -15.81 20.23
N GLY A 386 -16.23 -14.71 19.52
CA GLY A 386 -17.56 -14.09 19.51
C GLY A 386 -17.97 -13.57 20.89
N GLY A 387 -19.00 -14.17 21.50
CA GLY A 387 -19.50 -13.77 22.83
C GLY A 387 -18.63 -14.23 24.01
N THR A 388 -17.35 -14.56 23.82
CA THR A 388 -16.43 -14.99 24.88
C THR A 388 -15.02 -14.48 24.58
N ALA A 389 -14.39 -13.84 25.56
CA ALA A 389 -12.94 -13.58 25.55
C ALA A 389 -12.20 -14.55 26.47
N TYR A 390 -10.99 -14.93 26.06
CA TYR A 390 -10.08 -15.78 26.79
C TYR A 390 -8.75 -15.06 26.97
N THR A 391 -8.26 -15.04 28.21
CA THR A 391 -6.99 -14.41 28.61
C THR A 391 -5.96 -15.50 28.95
N PHE A 392 -4.68 -15.18 28.79
CA PHE A 392 -3.58 -16.14 28.87
C PHE A 392 -2.50 -15.70 29.86
N THR A 393 -1.76 -16.68 30.39
CA THR A 393 -0.62 -16.43 31.28
C THR A 393 0.44 -17.50 31.07
N GLY A 394 1.67 -17.20 31.48
CA GLY A 394 2.79 -18.13 31.39
C GLY A 394 3.45 -18.10 30.01
N THR A 395 4.42 -19.00 29.84
CA THR A 395 5.25 -19.12 28.63
C THR A 395 5.10 -20.50 28.01
N VAL A 396 5.05 -20.55 26.68
CA VAL A 396 4.97 -21.80 25.91
C VAL A 396 6.18 -22.68 26.22
N GLY A 397 5.92 -23.99 26.32
CA GLY A 397 6.91 -24.98 26.77
C GLY A 397 7.24 -24.94 28.28
N VAL A 398 6.71 -23.97 29.04
CA VAL A 398 6.94 -23.84 30.50
C VAL A 398 5.65 -24.06 31.29
N ASP A 399 4.71 -23.12 31.22
CA ASP A 399 3.49 -23.09 32.03
C ASP A 399 2.32 -22.33 31.38
N PHE A 400 2.37 -22.13 30.06
CA PHE A 400 1.30 -21.48 29.28
C PHE A 400 -0.09 -22.07 29.59
N THR A 401 -1.04 -21.20 29.94
CA THR A 401 -2.42 -21.58 30.19
C THR A 401 -3.37 -20.41 29.93
N GLY A 402 -4.58 -20.73 29.47
CA GLY A 402 -5.67 -19.76 29.32
C GLY A 402 -6.78 -19.93 30.36
N SER A 403 -7.62 -18.90 30.46
CA SER A 403 -8.88 -18.93 31.19
C SER A 403 -9.91 -18.01 30.52
N THR A 404 -11.19 -18.19 30.84
CA THR A 404 -12.23 -17.28 30.35
C THR A 404 -12.13 -15.95 31.10
N MET A 405 -11.93 -14.86 30.35
CA MET A 405 -11.96 -13.49 30.86
C MET A 405 -13.41 -13.05 31.13
N TRP A 406 -14.26 -13.14 30.11
CA TRP A 406 -15.69 -12.89 30.22
C TRP A 406 -16.51 -13.71 29.23
N GLN A 407 -17.82 -13.82 29.50
CA GLN A 407 -18.81 -14.44 28.62
C GLN A 407 -20.05 -13.55 28.54
N SER A 408 -20.41 -13.13 27.33
CA SER A 408 -21.50 -12.20 27.08
C SER A 408 -22.33 -12.64 25.87
N GLY A 409 -23.54 -13.15 26.14
CA GLY A 409 -24.48 -13.57 25.10
C GLY A 409 -24.04 -14.82 24.32
N GLY A 410 -24.43 -14.88 23.05
CA GLY A 410 -24.12 -15.99 22.15
C GLY A 410 -22.87 -15.76 21.30
N ASP A 411 -22.45 -16.81 20.61
CA ASP A 411 -21.36 -16.77 19.63
C ASP A 411 -21.67 -15.87 18.42
N GLY A 412 -20.65 -15.47 17.67
CA GLY A 412 -20.75 -14.56 16.54
C GLY A 412 -19.39 -14.19 15.96
N TYR A 413 -19.40 -13.41 14.88
CA TYR A 413 -18.16 -12.87 14.30
C TYR A 413 -17.79 -11.56 14.95
N CYS A 414 -16.49 -11.30 15.08
CA CYS A 414 -15.98 -10.17 15.85
C CYS A 414 -15.22 -9.14 15.00
N GLY A 415 -15.10 -7.94 15.56
CA GLY A 415 -14.17 -6.87 15.19
C GLY A 415 -13.85 -6.04 16.44
N VAL A 416 -12.74 -5.32 16.46
CA VAL A 416 -12.25 -4.59 17.64
C VAL A 416 -11.86 -3.18 17.22
N ALA A 417 -12.26 -2.18 18.00
CA ALA A 417 -11.89 -0.77 17.85
C ALA A 417 -12.18 0.00 19.14
N ASP A 418 -11.53 1.13 19.35
CA ASP A 418 -11.84 2.08 20.41
C ASP A 418 -12.85 3.10 19.89
N PHE A 419 -14.13 2.94 20.24
CA PHE A 419 -15.19 3.86 19.78
C PHE A 419 -15.34 5.08 20.70
N GLN A 420 -14.72 5.05 21.88
CA GLN A 420 -14.80 6.12 22.88
C GLN A 420 -13.58 7.05 22.84
N LEU A 421 -12.54 6.66 22.10
CA LEU A 421 -11.23 7.31 22.00
C LEU A 421 -10.60 7.51 23.38
N ASP A 422 -10.73 6.52 24.26
CA ASP A 422 -10.21 6.57 25.64
C ASP A 422 -9.00 5.63 25.89
N GLY A 423 -8.54 4.93 24.85
CA GLY A 423 -7.45 3.96 24.87
C GLY A 423 -7.90 2.55 25.22
N ILE A 424 -9.19 2.33 25.49
CA ILE A 424 -9.75 1.01 25.81
C ILE A 424 -10.63 0.57 24.64
N PRO A 425 -10.40 -0.63 24.07
CA PRO A 425 -11.19 -1.07 22.93
C PRO A 425 -12.57 -1.62 23.36
N GLU A 426 -13.54 -1.49 22.46
CA GLU A 426 -14.75 -2.30 22.45
C GLU A 426 -14.63 -3.47 21.46
N VAL A 427 -15.43 -4.50 21.71
CA VAL A 427 -15.60 -5.65 20.83
C VAL A 427 -16.97 -5.58 20.16
N VAL A 428 -16.96 -5.47 18.84
CA VAL A 428 -18.16 -5.66 18.00
C VAL A 428 -18.38 -7.17 17.82
N VAL A 429 -19.60 -7.65 18.07
CA VAL A 429 -20.03 -9.03 17.81
C VAL A 429 -21.28 -9.04 16.94
N VAL A 430 -21.16 -9.57 15.72
CA VAL A 430 -22.30 -9.80 14.83
C VAL A 430 -22.87 -11.19 15.06
N ARG A 431 -24.13 -11.24 15.51
CA ARG A 431 -24.82 -12.50 15.83
C ARG A 431 -26.34 -12.40 15.69
N GLY A 432 -26.93 -13.45 15.13
CA GLY A 432 -28.39 -13.60 15.07
C GLY A 432 -29.11 -12.43 14.39
N GLY A 433 -28.46 -11.79 13.41
CA GLY A 433 -28.98 -10.64 12.68
C GLY A 433 -28.86 -9.31 13.44
N ASN A 434 -27.95 -9.22 14.40
CA ASN A 434 -27.69 -7.98 15.15
C ASN A 434 -26.19 -7.70 15.21
N ILE A 435 -25.86 -6.42 15.18
CA ILE A 435 -24.58 -5.87 15.61
C ILE A 435 -24.70 -5.61 17.12
N VAL A 436 -23.72 -6.05 17.89
CA VAL A 436 -23.68 -5.88 19.35
C VAL A 436 -22.32 -5.30 19.73
N ILE A 437 -22.29 -4.26 20.54
CA ILE A 437 -21.04 -3.68 21.07
C ILE A 437 -20.89 -4.13 22.51
N LEU A 438 -19.72 -4.67 22.83
CA LEU A 438 -19.32 -5.09 24.16
C LEU A 438 -18.12 -4.25 24.61
N ASP A 439 -18.13 -3.81 25.86
CA ASP A 439 -16.95 -3.28 26.54
C ASP A 439 -15.85 -4.35 26.55
N GLY A 440 -14.65 -4.01 26.07
CA GLY A 440 -13.54 -4.96 25.90
C GLY A 440 -13.11 -5.64 27.20
N PRO A 441 -12.78 -4.89 28.27
CA PRO A 441 -12.32 -5.48 29.52
C PRO A 441 -13.37 -6.33 30.26
N THR A 442 -14.66 -5.95 30.19
CA THR A 442 -15.70 -6.55 31.04
C THR A 442 -16.70 -7.43 30.29
N GLY A 443 -16.78 -7.31 28.96
CA GLY A 443 -17.79 -7.95 28.13
C GLY A 443 -19.21 -7.40 28.32
N ALA A 444 -19.36 -6.26 29.02
CA ALA A 444 -20.67 -5.64 29.23
C ALA A 444 -21.25 -5.16 27.90
N GLN A 445 -22.49 -5.54 27.58
CA GLN A 445 -23.14 -5.05 26.36
C GLN A 445 -23.49 -3.57 26.49
N LEU A 446 -22.94 -2.74 25.61
CA LEU A 446 -23.16 -1.29 25.56
C LEU A 446 -24.35 -0.95 24.65
N ALA A 447 -24.35 -1.48 23.43
CA ALA A 447 -25.37 -1.18 22.42
C ALA A 447 -25.75 -2.41 21.58
N THR A 448 -26.89 -2.35 20.90
CA THR A 448 -27.28 -3.34 19.90
C THR A 448 -28.11 -2.72 18.77
N PHE A 449 -27.87 -3.18 17.54
CA PHE A 449 -28.55 -2.72 16.34
C PHE A 449 -28.98 -3.91 15.50
N ALA A 450 -30.22 -3.90 15.01
CA ALA A 450 -30.76 -4.99 14.18
C ALA A 450 -30.41 -4.75 12.70
N ILE A 451 -29.77 -5.73 12.07
CA ILE A 451 -29.34 -5.65 10.67
C ILE A 451 -30.60 -5.65 9.75
N PRO A 452 -30.79 -4.63 8.90
CA PRO A 452 -31.87 -4.60 7.92
C PRO A 452 -31.81 -5.77 6.94
N GLY A 453 -32.94 -6.14 6.34
CA GLY A 453 -32.99 -7.27 5.38
C GLY A 453 -32.94 -8.67 6.02
N GLY A 454 -32.65 -8.77 7.32
CA GLY A 454 -32.62 -10.04 8.06
C GLY A 454 -31.34 -10.84 7.81
N GLY A 455 -31.37 -12.15 8.04
CA GLY A 455 -30.17 -13.00 8.00
C GLY A 455 -29.47 -13.10 9.35
N SER A 456 -28.25 -13.64 9.34
CA SER A 456 -27.48 -13.88 10.57
C SER A 456 -26.41 -12.82 10.82
N GLY A 457 -25.95 -12.18 9.74
CA GLY A 457 -24.96 -11.11 9.76
C GLY A 457 -23.56 -11.61 9.43
N GLY A 458 -22.87 -10.89 8.54
CA GLY A 458 -21.47 -11.12 8.19
C GLY A 458 -20.48 -10.65 9.25
N ALA A 459 -19.19 -10.92 9.03
CA ALA A 459 -18.15 -10.39 9.90
C ALA A 459 -18.09 -8.85 9.76
N PRO A 460 -18.01 -8.08 10.86
CA PRO A 460 -18.08 -6.62 10.79
C PRO A 460 -16.78 -6.01 10.25
N ASN A 461 -16.83 -5.00 9.40
CA ASN A 461 -15.67 -4.13 9.18
C ASN A 461 -15.82 -2.85 9.99
N ILE A 462 -14.69 -2.19 10.26
CA ILE A 462 -14.62 -0.98 11.09
C ILE A 462 -13.68 0.01 10.44
N ALA A 463 -14.15 1.24 10.22
CA ALA A 463 -13.41 2.39 9.70
C ALA A 463 -14.18 3.69 10.00
N ASP A 464 -13.55 4.83 9.81
CA ASP A 464 -14.24 6.12 9.75
C ASP A 464 -14.87 6.29 8.35
N PHE A 465 -16.21 6.21 8.26
CA PHE A 465 -16.90 6.27 6.97
C PHE A 465 -17.42 7.68 6.65
N ASP A 466 -17.68 8.51 7.65
CA ASP A 466 -18.21 9.86 7.46
C ASP A 466 -17.20 11.00 7.68
N GLY A 467 -15.96 10.63 8.04
CA GLY A 467 -14.80 11.51 8.18
C GLY A 467 -14.86 12.36 9.46
N ASP A 468 -15.55 11.89 10.50
CA ASP A 468 -15.72 12.61 11.76
C ASP A 468 -14.67 12.27 12.83
N GLY A 469 -13.77 11.33 12.53
CA GLY A 469 -12.69 10.85 13.38
C GLY A 469 -13.10 9.73 14.35
N PHE A 470 -14.34 9.26 14.31
CA PHE A 470 -14.80 8.11 15.08
C PHE A 470 -15.03 6.90 14.18
N PRO A 471 -14.69 5.67 14.63
CA PRO A 471 -14.96 4.48 13.84
C PRO A 471 -16.46 4.17 13.79
N ASP A 472 -16.96 3.79 12.60
CA ASP A 472 -18.27 3.19 12.39
C ASP A 472 -18.16 1.70 11.99
N ILE A 473 -19.31 1.04 11.91
CA ILE A 473 -19.41 -0.41 11.74
C ILE A 473 -20.20 -0.74 10.49
N GLY A 474 -19.59 -1.48 9.57
CA GLY A 474 -20.27 -2.07 8.42
C GLY A 474 -20.53 -3.57 8.60
N SER A 475 -21.68 -4.04 8.14
CA SER A 475 -22.00 -5.48 8.13
C SER A 475 -23.02 -5.84 7.05
N ALA A 476 -22.78 -6.97 6.39
CA ALA A 476 -23.75 -7.58 5.49
C ALA A 476 -24.89 -8.27 6.25
N GLY A 477 -26.11 -8.16 5.72
CA GLY A 477 -27.28 -8.97 6.04
C GLY A 477 -27.77 -9.75 4.82
N GLY A 478 -28.94 -10.39 4.93
CA GLY A 478 -29.43 -11.27 3.86
C GLY A 478 -29.89 -10.54 2.59
N SER A 479 -30.48 -9.36 2.71
CA SER A 479 -30.94 -8.59 1.55
C SER A 479 -30.56 -7.11 1.60
N ARG A 480 -29.76 -6.73 2.60
CA ARG A 480 -29.24 -5.37 2.77
C ARG A 480 -27.85 -5.41 3.37
N TYR A 481 -27.01 -4.46 2.98
CA TYR A 481 -25.78 -4.10 3.67
C TYR A 481 -26.03 -2.84 4.49
N VAL A 482 -25.44 -2.69 5.68
CA VAL A 482 -25.66 -1.53 6.54
C VAL A 482 -24.35 -0.98 7.12
N VAL A 483 -24.28 0.34 7.25
CA VAL A 483 -23.27 1.05 8.04
C VAL A 483 -23.96 1.78 9.20
N VAL A 484 -23.40 1.64 10.40
CA VAL A 484 -23.92 2.25 11.63
C VAL A 484 -22.82 2.89 12.45
N GLN A 485 -23.09 4.07 12.97
CA GLN A 485 -22.24 4.78 13.93
C GLN A 485 -22.66 4.45 15.36
N PHE A 486 -21.69 4.35 16.27
CA PHE A 486 -21.92 4.23 17.71
C PHE A 486 -21.58 5.55 18.41
N ASP A 487 -22.43 6.02 19.33
CA ASP A 487 -22.23 7.28 20.03
C ASP A 487 -21.18 7.23 21.17
N GLY A 488 -20.48 6.10 21.30
CA GLY A 488 -19.55 5.85 22.39
C GLY A 488 -20.23 5.64 23.75
N VAL A 489 -21.55 5.46 23.82
CA VAL A 489 -22.26 5.31 25.11
C VAL A 489 -23.21 4.13 25.12
N ASP A 490 -24.34 4.21 24.41
CA ASP A 490 -25.37 3.17 24.42
C ASP A 490 -26.24 3.12 23.15
N THR A 491 -26.00 3.99 22.18
CA THR A 491 -26.86 4.18 21.01
C THR A 491 -26.08 4.00 19.72
N MET A 492 -26.61 3.14 18.84
CA MET A 492 -26.18 3.03 17.45
C MET A 492 -27.18 3.68 16.49
N THR A 493 -26.69 4.47 15.55
CA THR A 493 -27.48 5.12 14.50
C THR A 493 -27.05 4.67 13.12
N LYS A 494 -28.02 4.44 12.24
CA LYS A 494 -27.73 4.10 10.84
C LYS A 494 -27.21 5.33 10.11
N LEU A 495 -26.06 5.19 9.44
CA LEU A 495 -25.58 6.15 8.45
C LEU A 495 -26.33 5.92 7.13
N TRP A 496 -26.18 4.72 6.55
CA TRP A 496 -26.92 4.31 5.37
C TRP A 496 -27.09 2.79 5.32
N ASP A 497 -27.96 2.32 4.43
CA ASP A 497 -28.02 0.91 4.06
C ASP A 497 -28.34 0.75 2.57
N ALA A 498 -27.87 -0.33 1.97
CA ALA A 498 -28.01 -0.62 0.54
C ALA A 498 -28.75 -1.94 0.31
N VAL A 499 -29.49 -2.07 -0.79
CA VAL A 499 -30.12 -3.35 -1.17
C VAL A 499 -29.08 -4.29 -1.78
N THR A 500 -28.98 -5.50 -1.27
CA THR A 500 -28.01 -6.52 -1.72
C THR A 500 -28.65 -7.88 -1.88
N LYS A 501 -27.91 -8.85 -2.43
CA LYS A 501 -28.35 -10.24 -2.57
C LYS A 501 -27.41 -11.21 -1.89
N ASP A 502 -27.72 -11.56 -0.65
CA ASP A 502 -27.04 -12.64 0.08
C ASP A 502 -28.05 -13.43 0.92
N VAL A 503 -29.21 -13.74 0.33
CA VAL A 503 -30.28 -14.44 1.06
C VAL A 503 -29.90 -15.90 1.35
N SER A 504 -28.93 -16.43 0.61
CA SER A 504 -28.44 -17.80 0.76
C SER A 504 -27.54 -17.96 1.99
N SER A 505 -26.38 -17.28 2.03
CA SER A 505 -25.43 -17.37 3.13
C SER A 505 -25.78 -16.42 4.26
N ASN A 506 -26.16 -15.16 3.94
CA ASN A 506 -26.43 -14.05 4.85
C ASN A 506 -25.34 -13.79 5.91
N ARG A 507 -24.09 -14.06 5.53
CA ARG A 507 -22.90 -14.07 6.39
C ARG A 507 -21.62 -13.60 5.68
N THR A 508 -21.72 -13.18 4.41
CA THR A 508 -20.55 -12.72 3.65
C THR A 508 -19.84 -11.60 4.38
N GLY A 509 -18.52 -11.60 4.34
CA GLY A 509 -17.74 -10.50 4.89
C GLY A 509 -17.73 -9.29 3.94
N SER A 510 -17.04 -8.25 4.38
CA SER A 510 -16.69 -7.08 3.58
C SER A 510 -15.37 -6.53 4.12
N SER A 511 -14.65 -5.81 3.27
CA SER A 511 -13.46 -5.04 3.62
C SER A 511 -13.73 -3.56 3.39
N VAL A 512 -12.81 -2.72 3.85
CA VAL A 512 -12.86 -1.27 3.67
C VAL A 512 -11.49 -0.74 3.35
N PHE A 513 -11.45 0.32 2.56
CA PHE A 513 -10.23 1.03 2.20
C PHE A 513 -10.62 2.44 1.78
N ASP A 514 -9.79 3.42 2.10
CA ASP A 514 -9.97 4.81 1.65
C ASP A 514 -9.14 4.95 0.37
N PHE A 515 -9.77 4.76 -0.78
CA PHE A 515 -9.08 4.64 -2.07
C PHE A 515 -8.54 5.96 -2.59
N ASP A 516 -9.22 7.07 -2.29
CA ASP A 516 -8.88 8.40 -2.81
C ASP A 516 -8.16 9.29 -1.79
N GLY A 517 -7.97 8.80 -0.56
CA GLY A 517 -7.25 9.50 0.49
C GLY A 517 -8.02 10.66 1.10
N ASP A 518 -9.35 10.70 0.95
CA ASP A 518 -10.18 11.80 1.47
C ASP A 518 -10.46 11.69 2.98
N GLY A 519 -9.98 10.61 3.61
CA GLY A 519 -10.13 10.31 5.02
C GLY A 519 -11.40 9.51 5.35
N ARG A 520 -12.22 9.15 4.36
CA ARG A 520 -13.42 8.32 4.50
C ARG A 520 -13.15 7.00 3.81
N SER A 521 -13.38 5.88 4.50
CA SER A 521 -13.20 4.59 3.86
C SER A 521 -14.40 4.17 3.03
N GLU A 522 -14.16 3.69 1.81
CA GLU A 522 -15.14 2.97 1.00
C GLU A 522 -15.43 1.58 1.60
N VAL A 523 -16.64 1.09 1.34
CA VAL A 523 -17.00 -0.31 1.58
C VAL A 523 -16.83 -1.13 0.32
N ILE A 524 -16.04 -2.21 0.39
CA ILE A 524 -15.95 -3.20 -0.67
C ILE A 524 -16.75 -4.44 -0.28
N TYR A 525 -17.77 -4.77 -1.09
CA TYR A 525 -18.68 -5.88 -0.81
C TYR A 525 -19.05 -6.66 -2.06
N ALA A 526 -18.79 -7.97 -2.04
CA ALA A 526 -19.19 -8.92 -3.07
C ALA A 526 -20.40 -9.73 -2.58
N ASP A 527 -21.57 -9.52 -3.18
CA ASP A 527 -22.76 -10.31 -2.87
C ASP A 527 -22.83 -11.58 -3.76
N GLU A 528 -23.98 -12.24 -3.85
CA GLU A 528 -24.10 -13.44 -4.69
C GLU A 528 -23.82 -13.16 -6.19
N TRP A 529 -23.99 -11.91 -6.64
CA TRP A 529 -24.10 -11.53 -8.06
C TRP A 529 -23.11 -10.44 -8.47
N TYR A 530 -22.78 -9.51 -7.59
CA TYR A 530 -21.99 -8.34 -7.92
C TYR A 530 -20.98 -7.99 -6.83
N LEU A 531 -19.81 -7.55 -7.29
CA LEU A 531 -18.91 -6.71 -6.51
C LEU A 531 -19.43 -5.27 -6.55
N ARG A 532 -19.40 -4.58 -5.42
CA ARG A 532 -19.71 -3.16 -5.29
C ARG A 532 -18.70 -2.46 -4.41
N ILE A 533 -18.39 -1.22 -4.79
CA ILE A 533 -17.63 -0.28 -3.96
C ILE A 533 -18.56 0.89 -3.65
N TYR A 534 -18.92 1.01 -2.37
CA TYR A 534 -19.77 2.08 -1.86
C TYR A 534 -18.89 3.19 -1.27
N PRO A 535 -19.21 4.47 -1.51
CA PRO A 535 -18.56 5.55 -0.77
C PRO A 535 -18.91 5.45 0.71
N GLY A 536 -18.04 5.98 1.57
CA GLY A 536 -18.25 5.96 3.03
C GLY A 536 -19.58 6.57 3.49
N VAL A 537 -20.06 7.60 2.78
CA VAL A 537 -21.41 8.16 2.95
C VAL A 537 -22.11 8.34 1.61
N GLU A 538 -23.43 8.52 1.63
CA GLU A 538 -24.16 8.95 0.44
C GLU A 538 -23.55 10.26 -0.10
N PRO A 539 -23.28 10.39 -1.41
CA PRO A 539 -22.61 11.57 -1.97
C PRO A 539 -23.30 12.89 -1.61
N ASP A 540 -24.63 12.91 -1.53
CA ASP A 540 -25.41 14.08 -1.14
C ASP A 540 -25.21 14.46 0.35
N CYS A 541 -24.82 13.53 1.22
CA CYS A 541 -24.49 13.81 2.62
C CYS A 541 -23.17 14.59 2.77
N ALA A 542 -22.24 14.44 1.82
CA ALA A 542 -20.97 15.17 1.80
C ALA A 542 -21.11 16.62 1.30
N LEU A 543 -22.25 16.99 0.70
CA LEU A 543 -22.47 18.34 0.19
C LEU A 543 -22.71 19.38 1.30
N ASN A 544 -22.34 20.63 1.03
CA ASN A 544 -22.65 21.77 1.89
C ASN A 544 -23.41 22.88 1.13
N PRO A 545 -24.74 23.05 1.36
CA PRO A 545 -25.57 22.31 2.30
C PRO A 545 -25.86 20.87 1.85
N VAL A 546 -26.16 20.00 2.80
CA VAL A 546 -26.54 18.60 2.58
C VAL A 546 -27.62 18.49 1.50
N GLY A 547 -27.38 17.61 0.54
CA GLY A 547 -28.24 17.34 -0.60
C GLY A 547 -29.54 16.64 -0.21
N PRO A 548 -30.57 16.70 -1.07
CA PRO A 548 -31.88 16.09 -0.79
C PRO A 548 -31.87 14.56 -0.79
N SER A 549 -30.82 13.92 -1.33
CA SER A 549 -30.68 12.46 -1.42
C SER A 549 -29.85 11.87 -0.28
N CYS A 550 -29.44 12.69 0.71
CA CYS A 550 -28.94 12.19 1.98
C CYS A 550 -30.12 11.64 2.80
N ASP A 551 -30.59 10.44 2.46
CA ASP A 551 -31.82 9.82 2.99
C ASP A 551 -31.61 8.44 3.64
N GLN A 552 -30.35 8.06 3.84
CA GLN A 552 -29.86 6.82 4.44
C GLN A 552 -30.18 5.56 3.63
N ASN A 553 -30.35 5.69 2.32
CA ASN A 553 -30.65 4.60 1.40
C ASN A 553 -29.73 4.68 0.16
N MET A 554 -28.53 4.13 0.32
CA MET A 554 -27.53 4.00 -0.73
C MET A 554 -28.05 3.14 -1.89
N THR A 555 -28.14 3.73 -3.08
CA THR A 555 -28.60 3.07 -4.32
C THR A 555 -27.44 2.78 -5.27
N ASP A 556 -27.63 1.86 -6.23
CA ASP A 556 -26.64 1.59 -7.29
C ASP A 556 -26.32 2.83 -8.17
N ALA A 557 -27.03 3.95 -8.03
CA ALA A 557 -26.72 5.20 -8.72
C ALA A 557 -25.77 6.12 -7.92
N GLU A 558 -25.51 5.80 -6.66
CA GLU A 558 -24.69 6.55 -5.71
C GLU A 558 -23.39 5.84 -5.35
N ILE A 559 -23.21 4.59 -5.82
CA ILE A 559 -21.99 3.81 -5.62
C ILE A 559 -20.88 4.24 -6.58
N LEU A 560 -19.63 3.95 -6.21
CA LEU A 560 -18.46 4.25 -7.02
C LEU A 560 -18.26 3.20 -8.12
N PHE A 561 -18.51 1.93 -7.80
CA PHE A 561 -18.26 0.83 -8.73
C PHE A 561 -19.25 -0.33 -8.55
N ILE A 562 -19.58 -0.99 -9.66
CA ILE A 562 -20.30 -2.25 -9.69
C ILE A 562 -19.85 -3.13 -10.84
N ASP A 563 -19.58 -4.40 -10.55
CA ASP A 563 -19.22 -5.38 -11.56
C ASP A 563 -19.82 -6.77 -11.30
N ILE A 564 -19.92 -7.59 -12.35
CA ILE A 564 -20.44 -8.96 -12.28
C ILE A 564 -19.39 -9.87 -11.65
N THR A 565 -19.52 -10.07 -10.35
CA THR A 565 -18.69 -11.00 -9.57
C THR A 565 -19.63 -11.93 -8.82
N SER A 566 -19.63 -13.21 -9.17
CA SER A 566 -20.55 -14.16 -8.55
C SER A 566 -19.92 -14.99 -7.44
N SER A 567 -20.71 -15.29 -6.42
CA SER A 567 -20.37 -16.27 -5.40
C SER A 567 -21.61 -17.00 -4.86
N GLY A 568 -21.42 -18.23 -4.41
CA GLY A 568 -22.34 -18.93 -3.51
C GLY A 568 -22.44 -18.32 -2.11
N THR A 569 -21.52 -17.40 -1.82
CA THR A 569 -21.31 -16.65 -0.58
C THR A 569 -21.07 -17.52 0.66
N ARG A 570 -20.07 -17.13 1.46
CA ARG A 570 -19.75 -17.69 2.78
C ARG A 570 -19.43 -16.59 3.78
N VAL A 571 -18.14 -16.36 4.02
CA VAL A 571 -17.55 -15.38 4.93
C VAL A 571 -16.36 -14.70 4.26
N GLU A 572 -16.09 -15.05 3.00
CA GLU A 572 -15.11 -14.38 2.17
C GLU A 572 -15.48 -12.91 2.01
N TYR A 573 -14.45 -12.13 1.74
CA TYR A 573 -14.54 -10.75 1.35
C TYR A 573 -13.39 -10.43 0.38
N PRO A 574 -13.52 -9.39 -0.45
CA PRO A 574 -12.41 -8.88 -1.26
C PRO A 574 -11.27 -8.30 -0.41
N VAL A 575 -10.03 -8.39 -0.85
CA VAL A 575 -8.84 -7.90 -0.13
C VAL A 575 -8.20 -6.74 -0.87
N VAL A 576 -7.74 -5.73 -0.13
CA VAL A 576 -7.00 -4.58 -0.68
C VAL A 576 -5.57 -4.61 -0.17
N ALA A 577 -4.61 -4.70 -1.07
CA ALA A 577 -3.17 -4.71 -0.78
C ALA A 577 -2.42 -4.29 -2.05
N ASP A 578 -1.18 -3.85 -1.89
CA ASP A 578 -0.22 -3.74 -2.98
C ASP A 578 0.14 -5.17 -3.38
N VAL A 579 -0.18 -5.58 -4.61
CA VAL A 579 0.06 -6.95 -5.09
C VAL A 579 1.16 -7.03 -6.14
N ASP A 580 1.64 -5.90 -6.65
CA ASP A 580 2.66 -5.86 -7.71
C ASP A 580 3.95 -5.16 -7.30
N GLY A 581 4.02 -4.66 -6.06
CA GLY A 581 5.18 -4.02 -5.45
C GLY A 581 5.37 -2.57 -5.87
N ASP A 582 4.35 -1.93 -6.44
CA ASP A 582 4.41 -0.55 -6.91
C ASP A 582 4.02 0.51 -5.87
N PHE A 583 3.76 0.08 -4.63
CA PHE A 583 3.28 0.85 -3.49
C PHE A 583 1.83 1.31 -3.59
N LYS A 584 1.09 0.98 -4.65
CA LYS A 584 -0.32 1.33 -4.89
C LYS A 584 -1.23 0.20 -4.44
N ALA A 585 -2.51 0.52 -4.30
CA ALA A 585 -3.48 -0.47 -3.86
C ALA A 585 -4.04 -1.23 -5.05
N GLU A 586 -4.22 -2.53 -4.93
CA GLU A 586 -5.05 -3.34 -5.82
C GLU A 586 -6.15 -4.03 -5.03
N LEU A 587 -7.17 -4.50 -5.76
CA LEU A 587 -8.31 -5.21 -5.20
C LEU A 587 -8.36 -6.66 -5.69
N VAL A 588 -8.20 -7.62 -4.78
CA VAL A 588 -8.23 -9.06 -5.07
C VAL A 588 -9.58 -9.67 -4.67
N VAL A 589 -10.21 -10.37 -5.62
CA VAL A 589 -11.60 -10.85 -5.49
C VAL A 589 -11.71 -12.33 -5.84
N SER A 590 -12.28 -13.12 -4.93
CA SER A 590 -12.62 -14.52 -5.18
C SER A 590 -13.99 -14.68 -5.85
N THR A 591 -14.07 -15.53 -6.87
CA THR A 591 -15.29 -15.77 -7.65
C THR A 591 -15.61 -17.25 -7.84
N ASN A 592 -16.90 -17.58 -7.91
CA ASN A 592 -17.38 -18.91 -8.28
C ASN A 592 -18.71 -18.85 -9.03
N ASN A 593 -18.96 -19.87 -9.86
CA ASN A 593 -20.13 -19.97 -10.72
C ASN A 593 -20.85 -21.33 -10.62
N ASN A 594 -20.58 -22.10 -9.55
CA ASN A 594 -21.16 -23.42 -9.35
C ASN A 594 -22.54 -23.39 -8.66
N PHE A 595 -23.00 -22.26 -8.12
CA PHE A 595 -24.30 -22.14 -7.43
C PHE A 595 -25.38 -21.54 -8.34
N SER A 596 -26.58 -22.14 -8.32
CA SER A 596 -27.68 -21.72 -9.22
C SER A 596 -28.17 -20.30 -8.99
N GLN A 597 -27.98 -19.76 -7.78
CA GLN A 597 -28.43 -18.43 -7.42
C GLN A 597 -27.57 -17.33 -8.03
N GLY A 598 -26.27 -17.57 -8.26
CA GLY A 598 -25.30 -16.60 -8.73
C GLY A 598 -24.52 -17.03 -9.98
N ASN A 599 -24.98 -18.00 -10.78
CA ASN A 599 -24.20 -18.48 -11.95
C ASN A 599 -24.20 -17.51 -13.15
N ILE A 600 -23.67 -16.30 -12.95
CA ILE A 600 -23.63 -15.19 -13.91
C ILE A 600 -22.21 -14.63 -14.14
N GLY A 601 -21.34 -14.75 -13.15
CA GLY A 601 -19.94 -14.32 -13.20
C GLY A 601 -18.98 -15.47 -13.49
N ASP A 602 -17.70 -15.15 -13.50
CA ASP A 602 -16.61 -16.08 -13.71
C ASP A 602 -16.34 -16.95 -12.46
N ALA A 603 -15.33 -17.80 -12.51
CA ALA A 603 -14.87 -18.58 -11.37
C ALA A 603 -13.35 -18.53 -11.27
N GLY A 604 -12.83 -18.23 -10.09
CA GLY A 604 -11.40 -18.13 -9.78
C GLY A 604 -11.08 -16.85 -9.04
N ILE A 605 -10.06 -16.11 -9.49
CA ILE A 605 -9.59 -14.84 -8.90
C ILE A 605 -9.65 -13.73 -9.95
N GLU A 606 -10.04 -12.53 -9.54
CA GLU A 606 -9.94 -11.30 -10.32
C GLU A 606 -9.19 -10.25 -9.50
N VAL A 607 -8.23 -9.57 -10.13
CA VAL A 607 -7.47 -8.46 -9.54
C VAL A 607 -7.79 -7.20 -10.31
N PHE A 608 -8.10 -6.12 -9.59
CA PHE A 608 -8.41 -4.81 -10.15
C PHE A 608 -7.39 -3.78 -9.67
N GLU A 609 -7.16 -2.78 -10.50
CA GLU A 609 -6.35 -1.58 -10.25
C GLU A 609 -7.16 -0.34 -10.70
N ASP A 610 -6.72 0.88 -10.37
CA ASP A 610 -7.30 2.09 -10.98
C ASP A 610 -6.68 2.36 -12.35
N ARG A 611 -7.52 2.67 -13.35
CA ARG A 611 -7.03 2.92 -14.72
C ARG A 611 -5.94 4.00 -14.79
N LEU A 612 -6.03 4.99 -13.92
CA LEU A 612 -5.21 6.18 -13.93
C LEU A 612 -4.31 6.21 -12.69
N ASP A 613 -4.10 5.07 -12.03
CA ASP A 613 -3.26 4.93 -10.84
C ASP A 613 -3.60 5.92 -9.69
N ASN A 614 -4.89 6.26 -9.54
CA ASN A 614 -5.35 7.19 -8.50
C ASN A 614 -5.52 6.54 -7.13
N TRP A 615 -5.54 5.22 -7.05
CA TRP A 615 -5.70 4.55 -5.77
C TRP A 615 -4.47 4.82 -4.91
N VAL A 616 -4.71 5.35 -3.70
CA VAL A 616 -3.64 5.69 -2.77
C VAL A 616 -2.82 4.46 -2.39
N GLY A 617 -1.60 4.69 -1.96
CA GLY A 617 -0.71 3.60 -1.58
C GLY A 617 -1.24 2.75 -0.44
N THR A 618 -0.74 1.52 -0.30
CA THR A 618 -1.12 0.62 0.79
C THR A 618 -0.02 -0.38 1.14
N LEU A 619 -0.16 -1.10 2.25
CA LEU A 619 0.76 -2.18 2.60
C LEU A 619 0.61 -3.38 1.65
N PRO A 620 1.74 -4.07 1.33
CA PRO A 620 1.79 -5.24 0.44
C PRO A 620 1.34 -6.55 1.11
N ILE A 621 0.46 -6.46 2.10
CA ILE A 621 0.10 -7.60 2.93
C ILE A 621 -1.37 -7.59 3.36
N TRP A 622 -1.95 -8.79 3.34
CA TRP A 622 -3.19 -9.13 4.01
C TRP A 622 -3.12 -10.59 4.45
N ASN A 623 -2.64 -10.81 5.67
CA ASN A 623 -2.12 -12.11 6.07
C ASN A 623 -3.16 -13.07 6.68
N GLN A 624 -4.32 -12.57 7.13
CA GLN A 624 -5.36 -13.38 7.78
C GLN A 624 -6.79 -12.80 7.64
N HIS A 625 -7.83 -13.57 7.98
CA HIS A 625 -9.23 -13.09 7.85
C HIS A 625 -9.62 -12.01 8.87
N THR A 626 -9.05 -12.06 10.06
CA THR A 626 -9.26 -11.06 11.12
C THR A 626 -8.17 -10.00 11.08
N TYR A 627 -7.82 -9.58 9.86
CA TYR A 627 -6.76 -8.61 9.60
C TYR A 627 -7.04 -7.27 10.26
N HIS A 628 -5.99 -6.73 10.86
CA HIS A 628 -5.84 -5.37 11.31
C HIS A 628 -4.36 -5.02 11.16
N VAL A 629 -4.09 -3.77 10.82
CA VAL A 629 -2.79 -3.33 10.27
C VAL A 629 -1.60 -3.70 11.17
N THR A 630 -1.80 -3.72 12.49
CA THR A 630 -0.74 -3.96 13.48
C THR A 630 -0.47 -5.43 13.78
N ASN A 631 -1.27 -6.37 13.25
CA ASN A 631 -1.13 -7.80 13.57
C ASN A 631 0.02 -8.51 12.84
N VAL A 632 0.60 -7.85 11.85
CA VAL A 632 1.66 -8.34 10.98
C VAL A 632 2.37 -7.11 10.40
N ASP A 633 3.68 -7.18 10.17
CA ASP A 633 4.38 -6.14 9.41
C ASP A 633 4.30 -6.39 7.89
N ALA A 634 4.85 -5.47 7.09
CA ALA A 634 4.84 -5.60 5.64
C ALA A 634 5.64 -6.80 5.10
N ALA A 635 6.60 -7.31 5.88
CA ALA A 635 7.41 -8.48 5.54
C ALA A 635 6.73 -9.81 5.93
N GLY A 636 5.61 -9.77 6.65
CA GLY A 636 4.93 -10.96 7.15
C GLY A 636 5.36 -11.40 8.54
N GLN A 637 6.19 -10.63 9.25
CA GLN A 637 6.58 -10.97 10.62
C GLN A 637 5.42 -10.75 11.58
N ILE A 638 5.15 -11.75 12.42
CA ILE A 638 4.18 -11.63 13.50
C ILE A 638 4.83 -10.90 14.69
N PRO A 639 4.30 -9.76 15.17
CA PRO A 639 4.91 -9.03 16.26
C PRO A 639 4.98 -9.84 17.56
N VAL A 640 6.13 -9.81 18.23
CA VAL A 640 6.28 -10.39 19.58
C VAL A 640 5.41 -9.63 20.59
N VAL A 641 5.31 -8.31 20.44
CA VAL A 641 4.36 -7.45 21.15
C VAL A 641 3.67 -6.61 20.10
N GLU A 642 2.41 -6.92 19.85
CA GLU A 642 1.57 -6.16 18.95
C GLU A 642 1.33 -4.74 19.51
N SER A 643 1.42 -3.72 18.67
CA SER A 643 0.95 -2.38 19.03
C SER A 643 -0.57 -2.33 18.90
N ASN A 644 -1.27 -1.70 19.84
CA ASN A 644 -2.73 -1.56 19.75
C ASN A 644 -3.13 -0.83 18.46
N ASN A 645 -3.93 -1.48 17.61
CA ASN A 645 -4.40 -0.90 16.34
C ASN A 645 -5.14 0.45 16.51
N TRP A 646 -5.79 0.66 17.65
CA TRP A 646 -6.52 1.88 18.00
C TRP A 646 -5.65 2.97 18.63
N GLU A 647 -4.37 2.72 18.90
CA GLU A 647 -3.41 3.71 19.42
C GLU A 647 -2.22 3.92 18.46
N PHE A 648 -2.05 3.10 17.43
CA PHE A 648 -0.92 3.14 16.51
C PHE A 648 -1.33 3.51 15.07
N PRO A 649 -0.55 4.37 14.39
CA PRO A 649 0.51 5.22 14.95
C PRO A 649 -0.08 6.28 15.89
N MET A 650 0.70 6.74 16.88
CA MET A 650 0.23 7.63 17.95
C MET A 650 -0.37 8.96 17.46
N SER A 651 0.06 9.44 16.29
CA SER A 651 -0.42 10.68 15.67
C SER A 651 -1.79 10.53 15.00
N LYS A 652 -2.01 9.40 14.31
CA LYS A 652 -3.22 9.09 13.54
C LYS A 652 -3.48 7.57 13.63
N PRO A 653 -4.09 7.09 14.74
CA PRO A 653 -4.29 5.67 14.90
C PRO A 653 -5.15 5.07 13.79
N TYR A 654 -4.85 3.83 13.39
CA TYR A 654 -5.64 3.15 12.35
C TYR A 654 -7.08 2.91 12.81
N ASN A 655 -7.26 2.49 14.07
CA ASN A 655 -8.53 2.25 14.75
C ASN A 655 -9.61 1.59 13.86
N SER A 656 -9.20 0.50 13.20
CA SER A 656 -9.94 -0.13 12.12
C SER A 656 -9.93 -1.65 12.21
N TYR A 657 -10.74 -2.32 11.38
CA TYR A 657 -10.76 -3.77 11.29
C TYR A 657 -11.22 -4.23 9.90
N ARG A 658 -10.49 -5.18 9.29
CA ARG A 658 -10.65 -5.56 7.86
C ARG A 658 -10.47 -4.35 6.94
N ARG A 659 -9.46 -3.54 7.27
CA ARG A 659 -9.01 -2.33 6.57
C ARG A 659 -7.50 -2.43 6.40
N ASN A 660 -6.99 -2.11 5.21
CA ASN A 660 -5.55 -1.87 5.02
C ASN A 660 -5.23 -0.37 5.12
N SER A 661 -3.97 -0.02 5.38
CA SER A 661 -3.56 1.36 5.64
C SER A 661 -2.76 1.96 4.50
N GLN A 662 -2.88 3.27 4.31
CA GLN A 662 -2.10 4.11 3.40
C GLN A 662 -0.61 4.29 3.76
N GLY A 663 -0.06 3.44 4.64
CA GLY A 663 1.23 3.72 5.25
C GLY A 663 1.20 4.91 6.22
N GLY A 664 2.31 5.66 6.30
CA GLY A 664 2.54 6.67 7.35
C GLY A 664 2.03 8.08 7.06
N ILE A 665 1.90 8.47 5.79
CA ILE A 665 1.53 9.83 5.38
C ILE A 665 0.43 9.77 4.32
N ASP A 666 -0.68 10.44 4.58
CA ASP A 666 -1.83 10.48 3.68
C ASP A 666 -1.49 11.22 2.38
N GLY A 667 -1.88 10.62 1.25
CA GLY A 667 -1.70 11.22 -0.06
C GLY A 667 -0.24 11.37 -0.49
N CYS A 668 0.71 10.67 0.15
CA CYS A 668 2.09 10.64 -0.34
C CYS A 668 2.15 10.18 -1.79
N ALA A 669 3.04 10.82 -2.54
CA ALA A 669 3.26 10.55 -3.95
C ALA A 669 4.77 10.50 -4.26
N PRO A 670 5.15 9.84 -5.37
CA PRO A 670 6.50 9.93 -5.90
C PRO A 670 6.79 11.29 -6.57
N ASP A 671 8.08 11.55 -6.79
CA ASP A 671 8.62 12.66 -7.59
C ASP A 671 9.92 12.18 -8.27
N LEU A 672 9.82 11.68 -9.49
CA LEU A 672 10.84 10.95 -10.23
C LEU A 672 11.66 11.89 -11.12
N VAL A 673 12.89 12.16 -10.70
CA VAL A 673 13.79 13.05 -11.42
C VAL A 673 15.00 12.31 -11.98
N ALA A 674 15.34 12.58 -13.24
CA ALA A 674 16.60 12.14 -13.83
C ALA A 674 17.75 13.07 -13.42
N GLN A 675 18.88 12.49 -13.00
CA GLN A 675 20.12 13.20 -12.67
C GLN A 675 21.35 12.41 -13.11
N ASP A 676 22.52 13.06 -13.07
CA ASP A 676 23.83 12.44 -13.33
C ASP A 676 23.89 11.65 -14.67
N LEU A 677 23.32 12.20 -15.75
CA LEU A 677 23.43 11.61 -17.10
C LEU A 677 24.89 11.60 -17.58
N GLU A 678 25.42 10.42 -17.86
CA GLU A 678 26.80 10.20 -18.25
C GLU A 678 26.95 9.15 -19.37
N VAL A 679 28.07 9.20 -20.08
CA VAL A 679 28.47 8.15 -21.03
C VAL A 679 29.26 7.08 -20.30
N VAL A 680 28.90 5.82 -20.53
CA VAL A 680 29.67 4.67 -20.05
C VAL A 680 30.71 4.28 -21.11
N GLY A 681 31.98 4.54 -20.83
CA GLY A 681 33.08 4.14 -21.71
C GLY A 681 33.30 5.08 -22.91
N MET A 682 33.66 4.52 -24.08
CA MET A 682 34.04 5.32 -25.27
C MET A 682 33.01 5.17 -26.39
N CYS A 683 32.65 6.28 -27.04
CA CYS A 683 31.67 6.35 -28.11
C CYS A 683 32.27 5.93 -29.49
N ILE A 684 32.61 4.65 -29.66
CA ILE A 684 33.28 4.17 -30.89
C ILE A 684 32.34 3.32 -31.76
N ASP A 685 31.69 2.33 -31.16
CA ASP A 685 30.83 1.38 -31.87
C ASP A 685 29.37 1.56 -31.43
N ASP A 686 29.15 1.65 -30.12
CA ASP A 686 27.86 1.88 -29.47
C ASP A 686 27.96 3.11 -28.55
N LEU A 687 26.81 3.75 -28.30
CA LEU A 687 26.60 4.77 -27.29
C LEU A 687 25.97 4.07 -26.07
N GLU A 688 26.73 3.95 -24.99
CA GLU A 688 26.23 3.47 -23.70
C GLU A 688 26.01 4.68 -22.79
N LEU A 689 24.79 4.84 -22.30
CA LEU A 689 24.35 5.92 -21.43
C LEU A 689 23.95 5.35 -20.08
N SER A 690 24.28 6.07 -19.02
CA SER A 690 23.83 5.83 -17.66
C SER A 690 23.19 7.10 -17.13
N VAL A 691 22.06 6.98 -16.46
CA VAL A 691 21.39 8.09 -15.75
C VAL A 691 20.89 7.58 -14.41
N ARG A 692 20.94 8.42 -13.38
CA ARG A 692 20.32 8.13 -12.08
C ARG A 692 18.89 8.62 -12.11
N ILE A 693 17.97 7.77 -11.69
CA ILE A 693 16.57 8.11 -11.47
C ILE A 693 16.38 8.18 -9.97
N CYS A 694 16.04 9.36 -9.46
CA CYS A 694 15.87 9.62 -8.05
C CYS A 694 14.41 9.90 -7.74
N ASN A 695 13.92 9.38 -6.63
CA ASN A 695 12.59 9.69 -6.13
C ASN A 695 12.72 10.74 -5.02
N GLN A 696 12.32 11.96 -5.28
CA GLN A 696 12.28 13.07 -4.32
C GLN A 696 10.95 13.14 -3.58
N GLY A 697 10.01 12.23 -3.87
CA GLY A 697 8.72 12.15 -3.23
C GLY A 697 8.76 11.36 -1.93
N CYS A 698 7.59 11.23 -1.32
CA CYS A 698 7.42 10.50 -0.05
C CYS A 698 6.72 9.15 -0.20
N LEU A 699 6.37 8.74 -1.44
CA LEU A 699 5.96 7.39 -1.78
C LEU A 699 7.00 6.75 -2.69
N GLY A 700 7.40 5.50 -2.41
CA GLY A 700 8.22 4.72 -3.33
C GLY A 700 7.48 4.40 -4.63
N VAL A 701 8.22 3.99 -5.66
CA VAL A 701 7.66 3.34 -6.86
C VAL A 701 8.30 1.99 -7.04
N GLY A 702 7.52 1.03 -7.55
CA GLY A 702 8.00 -0.30 -7.89
C GLY A 702 9.02 -0.30 -9.03
N PRO A 703 9.60 -1.47 -9.34
CA PRO A 703 10.37 -1.64 -10.56
C PRO A 703 9.48 -1.43 -11.80
N GLY A 704 10.10 -1.14 -12.95
CA GLY A 704 9.36 -1.01 -14.22
C GLY A 704 9.15 0.42 -14.71
N VAL A 705 9.68 1.43 -14.01
CA VAL A 705 9.59 2.84 -14.42
C VAL A 705 10.23 3.03 -15.79
N ASP A 706 9.48 3.57 -16.75
CA ASP A 706 9.95 3.85 -18.10
C ASP A 706 10.88 5.09 -18.11
N VAL A 707 12.06 4.93 -18.72
CA VAL A 707 13.08 5.98 -18.86
C VAL A 707 13.44 6.12 -20.33
N THR A 708 13.03 7.24 -20.93
CA THR A 708 13.22 7.53 -22.35
C THR A 708 14.43 8.44 -22.57
N PHE A 709 15.36 7.99 -23.41
CA PHE A 709 16.50 8.79 -23.85
C PHE A 709 16.23 9.34 -25.25
N SER A 710 16.45 10.63 -25.44
CA SER A 710 16.26 11.32 -26.71
C SER A 710 17.50 12.10 -27.09
N GLU A 711 17.82 12.12 -28.39
CA GLU A 711 18.88 12.97 -28.95
C GLU A 711 18.26 14.03 -29.85
N ALA A 712 18.79 15.26 -29.79
CA ALA A 712 18.19 16.44 -30.42
C ALA A 712 17.92 16.29 -31.93
N ASP A 713 18.79 15.59 -32.68
CA ASP A 713 18.68 15.39 -34.12
C ASP A 713 18.05 14.03 -34.50
N ALA A 714 18.28 12.98 -33.70
CA ALA A 714 17.82 11.62 -33.98
C ALA A 714 16.44 11.30 -33.39
N GLY A 715 15.95 12.08 -32.41
CA GLY A 715 14.75 11.80 -31.64
C GLY A 715 14.98 10.73 -30.58
N VAL A 716 13.93 9.98 -30.23
CA VAL A 716 14.01 8.88 -29.23
C VAL A 716 15.06 7.85 -29.65
N LEU A 717 16.07 7.69 -28.80
CA LEU A 717 17.11 6.67 -28.94
C LEU A 717 16.60 5.31 -28.47
N GLY A 718 15.87 5.31 -27.35
CA GLY A 718 15.25 4.12 -26.76
C GLY A 718 14.68 4.41 -25.37
N THR A 719 13.79 3.51 -24.94
CA THR A 719 13.18 3.49 -23.62
C THR A 719 13.63 2.23 -22.90
N VAL A 720 13.99 2.35 -21.62
CA VAL A 720 14.36 1.23 -20.75
C VAL A 720 13.54 1.30 -19.48
N GLN A 721 13.35 0.16 -18.83
CA GLN A 721 12.66 0.09 -17.55
C GLN A 721 13.64 -0.09 -16.40
N THR A 722 13.37 0.56 -15.27
CA THR A 722 14.10 0.28 -14.02
C THR A 722 13.85 -1.18 -13.61
N THR A 723 14.89 -1.83 -13.07
CA THR A 723 14.81 -3.23 -12.64
C THR A 723 14.63 -3.40 -11.14
N GLN A 724 14.62 -2.28 -10.40
CA GLN A 724 14.53 -2.20 -8.95
C GLN A 724 13.50 -1.13 -8.60
N ALA A 725 12.85 -1.26 -7.45
CA ALA A 725 12.03 -0.22 -6.89
C ALA A 725 12.89 1.02 -6.57
N ILE A 726 12.27 2.19 -6.61
CA ILE A 726 12.89 3.45 -6.24
C ILE A 726 12.21 3.92 -4.95
N PRO A 727 12.77 3.59 -3.77
CA PRO A 727 12.19 4.00 -2.51
C PRO A 727 12.16 5.53 -2.41
N ALA A 728 11.25 6.06 -1.58
CA ALA A 728 11.22 7.49 -1.28
C ALA A 728 12.62 7.98 -0.87
N GLY A 729 13.09 9.04 -1.51
CA GLY A 729 14.42 9.62 -1.28
C GLY A 729 15.60 8.88 -1.91
N GLY A 730 15.38 7.69 -2.46
CA GLY A 730 16.41 6.84 -3.07
C GLY A 730 16.62 7.11 -4.56
N CYS A 731 17.65 6.47 -5.12
CA CYS A 731 17.91 6.51 -6.56
C CYS A 731 18.34 5.13 -7.10
N VAL A 732 18.05 4.87 -8.37
CA VAL A 732 18.53 3.71 -9.14
C VAL A 732 19.17 4.15 -10.45
N LYS A 733 20.06 3.35 -11.05
CA LYS A 733 20.60 3.64 -12.39
C LYS A 733 19.82 2.95 -13.50
N ALA A 734 19.49 3.72 -14.53
CA ALA A 734 18.99 3.23 -15.81
C ALA A 734 20.11 3.25 -16.85
N LEU A 735 20.22 2.17 -17.63
CA LEU A 735 21.28 1.96 -18.61
C LEU A 735 20.69 1.75 -20.00
N LEU A 736 21.09 2.57 -20.97
CA LEU A 736 20.74 2.40 -22.39
C LEU A 736 21.99 2.11 -23.22
N SER A 737 21.92 1.09 -24.07
CA SER A 737 22.97 0.79 -25.05
C SER A 737 22.37 0.77 -26.45
N VAL A 738 22.80 1.71 -27.30
CA VAL A 738 22.30 1.87 -28.68
C VAL A 738 23.46 2.07 -29.66
N PRO A 739 23.28 1.74 -30.96
CA PRO A 739 24.24 2.15 -31.98
C PRO A 739 24.36 3.68 -32.02
N LEU A 740 25.54 4.20 -32.40
CA LEU A 740 25.76 5.64 -32.52
C LEU A 740 24.67 6.31 -33.40
N PRO A 741 23.93 7.30 -32.88
CA PRO A 741 22.78 7.88 -33.58
C PRO A 741 23.19 8.77 -34.77
N GLY A 742 24.44 9.24 -34.78
CA GLY A 742 24.96 10.12 -35.80
C GLY A 742 26.45 10.37 -35.66
N ALA A 743 26.89 11.53 -36.18
CA ALA A 743 28.22 12.04 -35.91
C ALA A 743 28.16 12.83 -34.59
N ALA A 744 29.03 12.48 -33.65
CA ALA A 744 29.13 13.20 -32.38
C ALA A 744 29.52 14.68 -32.58
N PRO A 745 29.31 15.57 -31.59
CA PRO A 745 28.71 15.34 -30.26
C PRO A 745 27.22 14.97 -30.33
N PHE A 746 26.68 14.47 -29.22
CA PHE A 746 25.25 14.12 -29.08
C PHE A 746 24.63 14.99 -28.00
N ASP A 747 23.53 15.68 -28.31
CA ASP A 747 22.77 16.44 -27.32
C ASP A 747 21.65 15.56 -26.79
N VAL A 748 21.88 14.92 -25.64
CA VAL A 748 20.97 13.91 -25.07
C VAL A 748 20.14 14.49 -23.94
N SER A 749 18.83 14.26 -24.00
CA SER A 749 17.89 14.47 -22.91
C SER A 749 17.34 13.13 -22.41
N VAL A 750 16.93 13.10 -21.15
CA VAL A 750 16.22 11.98 -20.53
C VAL A 750 14.87 12.47 -20.03
N SER A 751 13.83 11.68 -20.25
CA SER A 751 12.54 11.83 -19.57
C SER A 751 12.30 10.58 -18.74
N VAL A 752 11.98 10.78 -17.47
CA VAL A 752 11.49 9.71 -16.57
C VAL A 752 9.99 9.64 -16.69
N ASP A 753 9.41 8.49 -16.36
CA ASP A 753 7.99 8.21 -16.48
C ASP A 753 7.46 8.53 -17.89
N ASP A 754 8.22 8.16 -18.92
CA ASP A 754 7.84 8.38 -20.32
C ASP A 754 8.07 7.11 -21.12
N ASP A 755 6.99 6.53 -21.65
CA ASP A 755 6.97 5.34 -22.51
C ASP A 755 7.56 5.60 -23.92
N GLY A 756 8.02 6.81 -24.18
CA GLY A 756 8.55 7.28 -25.47
C GLY A 756 7.47 7.72 -26.45
N MET A 757 6.20 7.69 -26.02
CA MET A 757 5.03 8.21 -26.74
C MET A 757 4.43 9.43 -26.02
N GLY A 758 5.02 9.90 -24.92
CA GLY A 758 4.57 11.01 -24.09
C GLY A 758 3.38 10.64 -23.21
N GLY A 759 3.35 9.40 -22.72
CA GLY A 759 2.42 8.95 -21.69
C GLY A 759 3.15 8.74 -20.37
N ASP A 760 2.58 9.32 -19.32
CA ASP A 760 3.02 9.21 -17.92
C ASP A 760 2.26 8.04 -17.27
N ALA A 761 2.94 7.22 -16.45
CA ALA A 761 2.38 6.03 -15.83
C ALA A 761 2.07 6.22 -14.34
N PHE A 762 2.76 7.14 -13.65
CA PHE A 762 2.59 7.38 -12.22
C PHE A 762 1.96 8.74 -11.96
N ASN A 763 1.19 8.85 -10.89
CA ASN A 763 0.75 10.16 -10.39
C ASN A 763 1.77 10.71 -9.40
N GLU A 764 2.53 11.71 -9.84
CA GLU A 764 3.57 12.38 -9.09
C GLU A 764 3.08 13.68 -8.45
N CYS A 765 3.76 14.14 -7.39
CA CYS A 765 3.42 15.46 -6.84
C CYS A 765 3.92 16.62 -7.73
N ILE A 766 4.91 16.38 -8.60
CA ILE A 766 5.47 17.36 -9.54
C ILE A 766 5.72 16.73 -10.93
N GLU A 767 4.66 16.49 -11.70
CA GLU A 767 4.76 15.94 -13.07
C GLU A 767 5.68 16.73 -14.05
N ASP A 768 5.87 18.03 -13.83
CA ASP A 768 6.55 18.92 -14.78
C ASP A 768 8.10 18.89 -14.66
N ASN A 769 8.71 18.01 -13.83
CA ASN A 769 10.16 17.98 -13.59
C ASN A 769 10.88 16.68 -14.06
N ASN A 770 10.18 15.79 -14.76
CA ASN A 770 10.72 14.49 -15.21
C ASN A 770 11.78 14.59 -16.32
N GLU A 771 11.89 15.75 -16.99
CA GLU A 771 12.86 15.99 -18.05
C GLU A 771 14.22 16.51 -17.51
N PHE A 772 15.31 15.84 -17.90
CA PHE A 772 16.70 16.27 -17.66
C PHE A 772 17.48 16.47 -18.96
N GLY A 773 18.26 17.55 -19.02
CA GLY A 773 19.11 17.90 -20.18
C GLY A 773 18.51 18.99 -21.08
N PRO A 774 18.99 19.14 -22.33
CA PRO A 774 19.99 18.30 -22.99
C PRO A 774 21.40 18.47 -22.40
N VAL A 775 22.18 17.40 -22.44
CA VAL A 775 23.61 17.36 -22.08
C VAL A 775 24.41 16.99 -23.33
N GLU A 776 25.45 17.77 -23.66
CA GLU A 776 26.36 17.45 -24.76
C GLU A 776 27.29 16.31 -24.34
N LEU A 777 27.21 15.18 -25.03
CA LEU A 777 27.96 13.96 -24.76
C LEU A 777 28.84 13.58 -25.96
N CYS A 778 29.92 12.84 -25.70
CA CYS A 778 30.87 12.38 -26.71
C CYS A 778 31.46 13.51 -27.59
N PRO A 779 32.05 14.57 -27.02
CA PRO A 779 32.58 15.69 -27.79
C PRO A 779 33.54 15.25 -28.91
N THR A 780 33.49 15.93 -30.06
CA THR A 780 34.33 15.57 -31.21
C THR A 780 35.78 15.95 -30.98
N ILE A 781 36.62 14.91 -30.81
CA ILE A 781 38.08 15.04 -30.79
C ILE A 781 38.54 15.53 -32.19
N GLY A 782 39.00 16.78 -32.24
CA GLY A 782 39.53 17.42 -33.46
C GLY A 782 40.74 16.74 -34.10
#